data_AF-A0AA88L2Q2-F1
#
_entry.id   AF-A0AA88L2Q2-F1
#
_cell.length_a   1.000
_cell.length_b   1.000
_cell.length_c   1.000
_cell.angle_alpha   90.00
_cell.angle_beta   90.00
_cell.angle_gamma   90.00
#
_symmetry.space_group_name_H-M   'P 1'
#
loop_
_entity.id
_entity.type
_entity.pdbx_description
1 polymer ?
#
loop_
_entity_poly.entity_id
_entity_poly.type
_entity_poly.pdbx_seq_one_letter_code
_entity_poly.pdbx_strand_id
1 'polypeptide(L)'
;MLHKNYSLVDAVRQGDLKRTRELINADNSVEGTNLIILACENNRVNILKYLLSSNGKILSNLYYGTRETVILPSDEDEACHNAFYYALRSGNVELLDTLINKWPGNYFAVHLMELNEILSQAYEELKLKNVVLSDEIKIFVEDKLIDFRFSFNSFEQDKNMKSNLNSIRERIELLLQNISVLRTEYCNGEEIDGKFLFIAKFITQNINILKRQLKCTYNKLPWEEIEFCLISFISSQIKHQEINLYCNVTLNRNKILNHLKYFAEKLKEEKDHLVSVNIEKLIKLPNLKRGQVVTEIVSNSPEFGELYSDYQQIRDIHSLKKISDIIKLALSVYLKQREGKLIISRVLQVTGEHLKNTLESPKLSTTTSELILQSLPRNTRKVIVDLRNSLSHAYSLSKRMEIEENTNEIFFEGIQKDLKGIYDVITDILHNSKMRIIKKLLDRISSCRSLNDLKEVSEMFSNVELNEMTEESLTLIEDEKLENLVQQLKYTIADKTNHEKRLFDEIDIIINLAKMKSTKTRTDSSRAIILLKSLFVNLNKILIDLTDVEGLKSYAKEILNNIPFQIDSHNRKEIFLLSMKICRSALLRTPEEKKSEVEKFAYLIYHAADCGTSDIKWVEELRNELNDKSLFINKYKQRKEYNITEEKYNNLLELKLSELKNILRKNELCGNLTEKLPSYKRDKKLQGVIEMLVLDILSILTRSENHLENNLFFSGEKTPLLTGKCLRNHLAHYNDIIDLMSSDPLLTVILIAKKLITDDRGKSNIRFSKSIKEKSSKTEK
;
A
#
# COMPACT_ATOMS: atom_id res chain seq x y z
N MET A 1 32.62 15.04 -54.40
CA MET A 1 31.65 14.19 -53.68
C MET A 1 32.35 13.65 -52.43
N LEU A 2 31.96 14.14 -51.26
CA LEU A 2 32.53 13.77 -49.97
C LEU A 2 32.04 12.37 -49.57
N HIS A 3 32.90 11.36 -49.67
CA HIS A 3 32.69 10.10 -48.96
C HIS A 3 32.90 10.35 -47.47
N LYS A 4 31.81 10.51 -46.70
CA LYS A 4 31.87 10.36 -45.25
C LYS A 4 32.26 8.91 -44.95
N ASN A 5 33.47 8.71 -44.43
CA ASN A 5 33.84 7.49 -43.73
C ASN A 5 32.97 7.39 -42.47
N TYR A 6 31.78 6.81 -42.61
CA TYR A 6 30.97 6.41 -41.47
C TYR A 6 31.55 5.11 -40.90
N SER A 7 31.83 5.12 -39.60
CA SER A 7 32.28 3.94 -38.87
C SER A 7 31.17 2.86 -38.84
N LEU A 8 31.52 1.59 -38.59
CA LEU A 8 30.53 0.52 -38.40
C LEU A 8 29.53 0.89 -37.28
N VAL A 9 30.01 1.57 -36.24
CA VAL A 9 29.18 2.12 -35.15
C VAL A 9 28.13 3.10 -35.67
N ASP A 10 28.50 4.01 -36.59
CA ASP A 10 27.55 4.96 -37.17
C ASP A 10 26.51 4.27 -38.05
N ALA A 11 26.91 3.26 -38.82
CA ALA A 11 25.98 2.48 -39.64
C ALA A 11 24.94 1.74 -38.78
N VAL A 12 25.39 1.18 -37.65
CA VAL A 12 24.49 0.55 -36.67
C VAL A 12 23.56 1.58 -36.04
N ARG A 13 24.09 2.71 -35.55
CA ARG A 13 23.28 3.80 -34.96
C ARG A 13 22.21 4.31 -35.93
N GLN A 14 22.55 4.45 -37.21
CA GLN A 14 21.63 4.92 -38.24
C GLN A 14 20.61 3.87 -38.71
N GLY A 15 20.80 2.59 -38.36
CA GLY A 15 19.92 1.52 -38.82
C GLY A 15 20.17 1.09 -40.27
N ASP A 16 21.31 1.45 -40.87
CA ASP A 16 21.64 1.10 -42.25
C ASP A 16 22.12 -0.35 -42.35
N LEU A 17 21.18 -1.26 -42.54
CA LEU A 17 21.45 -2.70 -42.65
C LEU A 17 22.36 -3.02 -43.84
N LYS A 18 22.24 -2.32 -44.96
CA LYS A 18 23.06 -2.58 -46.16
C LYS A 18 24.51 -2.22 -45.88
N ARG A 19 24.74 -1.04 -45.31
CA ARG A 19 26.09 -0.59 -44.97
C ARG A 19 26.71 -1.39 -43.83
N THR A 20 25.90 -1.77 -42.84
CA THR A 20 26.33 -2.66 -41.74
C THR A 20 26.82 -4.00 -42.28
N ARG A 21 26.11 -4.59 -43.26
CA ARG A 21 26.53 -5.82 -43.95
C ARG A 21 27.86 -5.65 -44.70
N GLU A 22 28.00 -4.54 -45.42
CA GLU A 22 29.23 -4.24 -46.17
C GLU A 22 30.45 -4.11 -45.25
N LEU A 23 30.29 -3.42 -44.11
CA LEU A 23 31.38 -3.12 -43.18
C LEU A 23 31.80 -4.30 -42.32
N ILE A 24 30.86 -5.18 -41.93
CA ILE A 24 31.14 -6.42 -41.17
C ILE A 24 31.89 -7.45 -42.02
N ASN A 25 31.55 -7.56 -43.31
CA ASN A 25 32.21 -8.50 -44.23
C ASN A 25 33.61 -8.05 -44.67
N ALA A 26 34.01 -6.82 -44.33
CA ALA A 26 35.28 -6.22 -44.72
C ALA A 26 36.39 -6.36 -43.64
N ASP A 27 36.23 -7.26 -42.65
CA ASP A 27 37.18 -7.50 -41.53
C ASP A 27 37.56 -6.22 -40.75
N ASN A 28 36.61 -5.29 -40.59
CA ASN A 28 36.81 -4.15 -39.70
C ASN A 28 36.63 -4.59 -38.25
N SER A 29 37.73 -4.76 -37.51
CA SER A 29 37.66 -4.94 -36.05
C SER A 29 37.16 -3.65 -35.40
N VAL A 30 36.07 -3.74 -34.65
CA VAL A 30 35.62 -2.65 -33.77
C VAL A 30 36.12 -2.98 -32.37
N GLU A 31 37.25 -2.41 -31.99
CA GLU A 31 37.72 -2.51 -30.61
C GLU A 31 36.71 -1.85 -29.66
N GLY A 32 36.29 -2.59 -28.63
CA GLY A 32 35.61 -2.03 -27.46
C GLY A 32 34.11 -1.76 -27.55
N THR A 33 33.39 -2.10 -28.63
CA THR A 33 31.92 -1.85 -28.72
C THR A 33 31.13 -3.13 -28.99
N ASN A 34 30.29 -3.54 -28.03
CA ASN A 34 29.35 -4.63 -28.23
C ASN A 34 28.20 -4.19 -29.16
N LEU A 35 28.23 -4.64 -30.42
CA LEU A 35 27.25 -4.26 -31.45
C LEU A 35 25.82 -4.73 -31.13
N ILE A 36 25.65 -5.76 -30.29
CA ILE A 36 24.33 -6.18 -29.81
C ILE A 36 23.76 -5.13 -28.86
N ILE A 37 24.55 -4.66 -27.90
CA ILE A 37 24.17 -3.58 -26.97
C ILE A 37 23.85 -2.32 -27.77
N LEU A 38 24.73 -1.91 -28.70
CA LEU A 38 24.54 -0.72 -29.53
C LEU A 38 23.27 -0.78 -30.40
N ALA A 39 22.97 -1.95 -30.99
CA ALA A 39 21.74 -2.15 -31.75
C ALA A 39 20.50 -2.04 -30.85
N CYS A 40 20.58 -2.52 -29.61
CA CYS A 40 19.48 -2.42 -28.64
C CYS A 40 19.29 -0.99 -28.13
N GLU A 41 20.38 -0.31 -27.78
CA GLU A 41 20.41 1.10 -27.37
C GLU A 41 19.71 2.00 -28.41
N ASN A 42 19.93 1.74 -29.70
CA ASN A 42 19.39 2.52 -30.81
C ASN A 42 18.09 1.93 -31.41
N ASN A 43 17.48 0.93 -30.77
CA ASN A 43 16.24 0.27 -31.20
C ASN A 43 16.26 -0.24 -32.66
N ARG A 44 17.32 -0.97 -33.04
CA ARG A 44 17.56 -1.43 -34.43
C ARG A 44 17.28 -2.92 -34.60
N VAL A 45 16.00 -3.29 -34.62
CA VAL A 45 15.54 -4.69 -34.74
C VAL A 45 16.14 -5.43 -35.94
N ASN A 46 16.14 -4.81 -37.13
CA ASN A 46 16.62 -5.47 -38.35
C ASN A 46 18.13 -5.74 -38.32
N ILE A 47 18.90 -4.85 -37.69
CA ILE A 47 20.33 -5.04 -37.48
C ILE A 47 20.55 -6.13 -36.44
N LEU A 48 19.82 -6.10 -35.31
CA LEU A 48 19.90 -7.15 -34.31
C LEU A 48 19.58 -8.53 -34.89
N LYS A 49 18.50 -8.65 -35.66
CA LYS A 49 18.13 -9.89 -36.37
C LYS A 49 19.25 -10.38 -37.28
N TYR A 50 19.97 -9.47 -37.94
CA TYR A 50 21.10 -9.81 -38.81
C TYR A 50 22.34 -10.26 -38.02
N LEU A 51 22.68 -9.55 -36.94
CA LEU A 51 23.76 -9.93 -36.03
C LEU A 51 23.53 -11.31 -35.40
N LEU A 52 22.26 -11.66 -35.15
CA LEU A 52 21.83 -12.92 -34.55
C LEU A 52 21.47 -14.02 -35.57
N SER A 53 21.32 -13.71 -36.86
CA SER A 53 20.94 -14.69 -37.88
C SER A 53 22.15 -15.52 -38.34
N SER A 54 22.25 -16.73 -37.81
CA SER A 54 22.95 -17.91 -38.36
C SER A 54 24.12 -17.64 -39.32
N ASN A 55 25.21 -17.10 -38.79
CA ASN A 55 26.56 -17.58 -39.07
C ASN A 55 27.46 -17.08 -37.93
N GLY A 56 27.93 -18.00 -37.07
CA GLY A 56 28.88 -17.70 -36.00
C GLY A 56 30.16 -17.00 -36.48
N LYS A 57 30.43 -17.00 -37.80
CA LYS A 57 31.47 -16.21 -38.46
C LYS A 57 31.36 -14.70 -38.22
N ILE A 58 30.15 -14.13 -38.16
CA ILE A 58 29.98 -12.68 -37.98
C ILE A 58 30.39 -12.28 -36.56
N LEU A 59 29.89 -12.99 -35.55
CA LEU A 59 30.23 -12.72 -34.15
C LEU A 59 31.69 -13.07 -33.83
N SER A 60 32.27 -14.10 -34.46
CA SER A 60 33.69 -14.44 -34.31
C SER A 60 34.63 -13.42 -34.96
N ASN A 61 34.25 -12.83 -36.10
CA ASN A 61 35.06 -11.80 -36.78
C ASN A 61 35.03 -10.45 -36.06
N LEU A 62 33.94 -10.16 -35.34
CA LEU A 62 33.79 -8.96 -34.52
C LEU A 62 34.64 -8.98 -33.23
N TYR A 63 35.31 -10.11 -32.93
CA TYR A 63 35.83 -10.42 -31.60
C TYR A 63 37.37 -10.30 -31.45
N TYR A 64 38.13 -10.07 -32.52
CA TYR A 64 39.60 -10.17 -32.50
C TYR A 64 40.37 -9.17 -31.58
N GLY A 65 39.67 -8.35 -30.78
CA GLY A 65 40.25 -7.33 -29.87
C GLY A 65 39.90 -7.46 -28.38
N THR A 66 39.04 -8.39 -27.93
CA THR A 66 38.67 -8.56 -26.51
C THR A 66 39.11 -9.93 -25.99
N ARG A 67 39.50 -10.07 -24.71
CA ARG A 67 40.23 -11.24 -24.18
C ARG A 67 39.38 -12.50 -23.87
N GLU A 68 38.05 -12.47 -24.02
CA GLU A 68 37.21 -13.66 -23.80
C GLU A 68 36.99 -14.37 -25.15
N THR A 69 36.02 -15.26 -25.38
CA THR A 69 35.85 -15.90 -26.72
C THR A 69 34.37 -16.04 -27.11
N VAL A 70 33.46 -15.55 -26.25
CA VAL A 70 32.02 -15.76 -26.35
C VAL A 70 31.33 -14.49 -25.83
N ILE A 71 30.39 -13.94 -26.60
CA ILE A 71 29.53 -12.83 -26.14
C ILE A 71 28.54 -13.38 -25.13
N LEU A 72 28.50 -12.80 -23.94
CA LEU A 72 27.58 -13.21 -22.89
C LEU A 72 26.37 -12.28 -22.86
N PRO A 73 25.17 -12.80 -22.53
CA PRO A 73 24.01 -11.95 -22.38
C PRO A 73 24.12 -10.93 -21.22
N SER A 74 25.04 -11.17 -20.29
CA SER A 74 25.37 -10.29 -19.17
C SER A 74 26.42 -9.23 -19.49
N ASP A 75 26.95 -9.16 -20.72
CA ASP A 75 27.93 -8.14 -21.10
C ASP A 75 27.31 -6.73 -20.93
N GLU A 76 28.09 -5.82 -20.32
CA GLU A 76 27.70 -4.44 -20.05
C GLU A 76 28.58 -3.47 -20.86
N ASP A 77 28.03 -2.29 -21.15
CA ASP A 77 28.78 -1.18 -21.76
C ASP A 77 29.44 -0.27 -20.72
N GLU A 78 30.03 0.85 -21.17
CA GLU A 78 30.65 1.86 -20.30
C GLU A 78 29.66 2.53 -19.32
N ALA A 79 28.34 2.43 -19.58
CA ALA A 79 27.30 2.91 -18.68
C ALA A 79 26.81 1.83 -17.70
N CYS A 80 27.47 0.67 -17.67
CA CYS A 80 27.11 -0.51 -16.89
C CYS A 80 25.71 -1.04 -17.23
N HIS A 81 25.29 -0.95 -18.50
CA HIS A 81 24.01 -1.46 -18.99
C HIS A 81 24.21 -2.56 -20.04
N ASN A 82 23.41 -3.63 -19.92
CA ASN A 82 23.39 -4.72 -20.87
C ASN A 82 22.32 -4.54 -21.96
N ALA A 83 22.33 -5.42 -22.96
CA ALA A 83 21.40 -5.38 -24.09
C ALA A 83 19.92 -5.48 -23.67
N PHE A 84 19.62 -6.22 -22.60
CA PHE A 84 18.25 -6.39 -22.07
C PHE A 84 17.72 -5.10 -21.44
N TYR A 85 18.56 -4.34 -20.74
CA TYR A 85 18.22 -3.01 -20.22
C TYR A 85 17.76 -2.09 -21.34
N TYR A 86 18.56 -1.97 -22.40
CA TYR A 86 18.21 -1.10 -23.53
C TYR A 86 17.00 -1.58 -24.32
N ALA A 87 16.88 -2.90 -24.53
CA ALA A 87 15.73 -3.46 -25.22
C ALA A 87 14.42 -3.18 -24.47
N LEU A 88 14.39 -3.37 -23.14
CA LEU A 88 13.24 -3.01 -22.30
C LEU A 88 12.96 -1.51 -22.34
N ARG A 89 13.99 -0.67 -22.17
CA ARG A 89 13.88 0.79 -22.18
C ARG A 89 13.34 1.34 -23.51
N SER A 90 13.64 0.69 -24.63
CA SER A 90 13.16 1.10 -25.96
C SER A 90 11.64 0.96 -26.12
N GLY A 91 10.99 0.14 -25.28
CA GLY A 91 9.57 -0.19 -25.39
C GLY A 91 9.21 -1.09 -26.58
N ASN A 92 10.19 -1.60 -27.33
CA ASN A 92 9.96 -2.42 -28.53
C ASN A 92 9.96 -3.92 -28.19
N VAL A 93 8.77 -4.53 -28.22
CA VAL A 93 8.59 -5.97 -27.95
C VAL A 93 9.34 -6.84 -28.95
N GLU A 94 9.36 -6.48 -30.23
CA GLU A 94 10.03 -7.26 -31.27
C GLU A 94 11.55 -7.31 -31.06
N LEU A 95 12.12 -6.22 -30.54
CA LEU A 95 13.55 -6.14 -30.20
C LEU A 95 13.89 -7.11 -29.06
N LEU A 96 13.13 -7.08 -27.97
CA LEU A 96 13.32 -7.96 -26.83
C LEU A 96 13.04 -9.43 -27.17
N ASP A 97 11.98 -9.70 -27.93
CA ASP A 97 11.65 -11.06 -28.40
C ASP A 97 12.77 -11.62 -29.30
N THR A 98 13.37 -10.76 -30.14
CA THR A 98 14.54 -11.13 -30.95
C THR A 98 15.74 -11.50 -30.08
N LEU A 99 16.03 -10.76 -29.01
CA LEU A 99 17.10 -11.11 -28.06
C LEU A 99 16.86 -12.47 -27.39
N ILE A 100 15.61 -12.73 -26.97
CA ILE A 100 15.26 -13.95 -26.25
C ILE A 100 15.31 -15.17 -27.17
N ASN A 101 14.69 -15.09 -28.34
CA ASN A 101 14.45 -16.26 -29.20
C ASN A 101 15.54 -16.50 -30.24
N LYS A 102 16.36 -15.49 -30.56
CA LYS A 102 17.42 -15.60 -31.58
C LYS A 102 18.84 -15.52 -31.01
N TRP A 103 19.01 -15.57 -29.69
CA TRP A 103 20.35 -15.60 -29.11
C TRP A 103 21.17 -16.76 -29.72
N PRO A 104 22.46 -16.56 -30.05
CA PRO A 104 23.22 -17.53 -30.82
C PRO A 104 23.25 -18.90 -30.14
N GLY A 105 23.16 -19.96 -30.95
CA GLY A 105 23.15 -21.34 -30.45
C GLY A 105 21.90 -21.74 -29.66
N ASN A 106 20.83 -20.94 -29.70
CA ASN A 106 19.63 -21.15 -28.88
C ASN A 106 19.94 -21.23 -27.37
N TYR A 107 20.88 -20.38 -26.93
CA TYR A 107 21.46 -20.37 -25.58
C TYR A 107 20.41 -20.48 -24.46
N PHE A 108 19.36 -19.65 -24.53
CA PHE A 108 18.35 -19.61 -23.47
C PHE A 108 17.44 -20.83 -23.41
N ALA A 109 17.46 -21.74 -24.38
CA ALA A 109 16.77 -23.02 -24.25
C ALA A 109 17.39 -23.91 -23.15
N VAL A 110 18.69 -23.73 -22.86
CA VAL A 110 19.42 -24.45 -21.80
C VAL A 110 19.68 -23.54 -20.59
N HIS A 111 19.82 -22.23 -20.81
CA HIS A 111 20.14 -21.22 -19.79
C HIS A 111 18.93 -20.39 -19.32
N LEU A 112 17.78 -21.04 -19.09
CA LEU A 112 16.53 -20.37 -18.67
C LEU A 112 16.67 -19.59 -17.35
N MET A 113 17.46 -20.08 -16.40
CA MET A 113 17.67 -19.39 -15.11
C MET A 113 18.36 -18.04 -15.30
N GLU A 114 19.37 -18.00 -16.16
CA GLU A 114 20.13 -16.81 -16.47
C GLU A 114 19.28 -15.78 -17.22
N LEU A 115 18.46 -16.23 -18.17
CA LEU A 115 17.47 -15.36 -18.81
C LEU A 115 16.53 -14.71 -17.80
N ASN A 116 15.98 -15.51 -16.88
CA ASN A 116 15.09 -14.99 -15.85
C ASN A 116 15.82 -13.99 -14.93
N GLU A 117 17.09 -14.22 -14.58
CA GLU A 117 17.89 -13.32 -13.75
C GLU A 117 18.20 -12.00 -14.46
N ILE A 118 18.72 -12.05 -15.69
CA ILE A 118 19.07 -10.85 -16.47
C ILE A 118 17.84 -10.02 -16.78
N LEU A 119 16.74 -10.65 -17.21
CA LEU A 119 15.49 -9.96 -17.52
C LEU A 119 14.87 -9.33 -16.26
N SER A 120 14.91 -10.05 -15.13
CA SER A 120 14.41 -9.51 -13.87
C SER A 120 15.26 -8.35 -13.35
N GLN A 121 16.59 -8.42 -13.49
CA GLN A 121 17.50 -7.35 -13.10
C GLN A 121 17.25 -6.08 -13.89
N ALA A 122 17.24 -6.19 -15.22
CA ALA A 122 17.04 -5.05 -16.11
C ALA A 122 15.67 -4.39 -15.88
N TYR A 123 14.63 -5.19 -15.68
CA TYR A 123 13.28 -4.69 -15.42
C TYR A 123 13.18 -4.00 -14.05
N GLU A 124 13.74 -4.58 -12.99
CA GLU A 124 13.79 -3.97 -11.66
C GLU A 124 14.57 -2.66 -11.64
N GLU A 125 15.71 -2.60 -12.32
CA GLU A 125 16.52 -1.38 -12.39
C GLU A 125 15.75 -0.22 -13.04
N LEU A 126 15.06 -0.49 -14.17
CA LEU A 126 14.22 0.50 -14.83
C LEU A 126 13.08 0.98 -13.92
N LYS A 127 12.48 0.08 -13.13
CA LYS A 127 11.43 0.43 -12.14
C LYS A 127 11.99 1.28 -11.00
N LEU A 128 13.15 0.92 -10.43
CA LEU A 128 13.79 1.68 -9.36
C LEU A 128 14.14 3.10 -9.80
N LYS A 129 14.60 3.26 -11.05
CA LYS A 129 14.91 4.55 -11.69
C LYS A 129 13.66 5.33 -12.17
N ASN A 130 12.45 4.84 -11.89
CA ASN A 130 11.18 5.45 -12.34
C ASN A 130 11.09 5.66 -13.87
N VAL A 131 11.71 4.79 -14.67
CA VAL A 131 11.61 4.88 -16.13
C VAL A 131 10.21 4.46 -16.58
N VAL A 132 9.53 5.32 -17.34
CA VAL A 132 8.19 5.03 -17.85
C VAL A 132 8.27 4.01 -18.98
N LEU A 133 7.68 2.83 -18.76
CA LEU A 133 7.58 1.77 -19.76
C LEU A 133 6.16 1.69 -20.32
N SER A 134 6.04 1.34 -21.61
CA SER A 134 4.73 1.12 -22.26
C SER A 134 4.01 -0.10 -21.68
N ASP A 135 2.68 -0.11 -21.74
CA ASP A 135 1.91 -1.26 -21.27
C ASP A 135 2.21 -2.53 -22.08
N GLU A 136 2.57 -2.40 -23.37
CA GLU A 136 2.91 -3.52 -24.25
C GLU A 136 4.19 -4.25 -23.80
N ILE A 137 5.29 -3.53 -23.55
CA ILE A 137 6.54 -4.13 -23.09
C ILE A 137 6.41 -4.70 -21.67
N LYS A 138 5.61 -4.04 -20.81
CA LYS A 138 5.28 -4.56 -19.47
C LYS A 138 4.54 -5.88 -19.56
N ILE A 139 3.45 -5.95 -20.33
CA ILE A 139 2.70 -7.20 -20.52
C ILE A 139 3.65 -8.31 -20.99
N PHE A 140 4.46 -8.04 -22.02
CA PHE A 140 5.37 -9.03 -22.58
C PHE A 140 6.42 -9.52 -21.56
N VAL A 141 7.11 -8.61 -20.86
CA VAL A 141 8.15 -9.00 -19.90
C VAL A 141 7.57 -9.72 -18.68
N GLU A 142 6.43 -9.25 -18.16
CA GLU A 142 5.79 -9.86 -16.99
C GLU A 142 5.24 -11.24 -17.32
N ASP A 143 4.65 -11.43 -18.50
CA ASP A 143 4.16 -12.72 -18.99
C ASP A 143 5.31 -13.74 -19.11
N LYS A 144 6.44 -13.36 -19.73
CA LYS A 144 7.64 -14.22 -19.81
C LYS A 144 8.18 -14.61 -18.43
N LEU A 145 8.30 -13.66 -17.53
CA LEU A 145 8.80 -13.91 -16.18
C LEU A 145 7.83 -14.78 -15.35
N ILE A 146 6.52 -14.60 -15.53
CA ILE A 146 5.50 -15.48 -14.92
C ILE A 146 5.63 -16.90 -15.49
N ASP A 147 5.74 -17.04 -16.80
CA ASP A 147 5.91 -18.33 -17.48
C ASP A 147 7.13 -19.10 -16.95
N PHE A 148 8.27 -18.41 -16.78
CA PHE A 148 9.47 -19.02 -16.20
C PHE A 148 9.23 -19.52 -14.77
N ARG A 149 8.55 -18.71 -13.94
CA ARG A 149 8.31 -19.03 -12.53
C ARG A 149 7.25 -20.11 -12.31
N PHE A 150 6.34 -20.31 -13.27
CA PHE A 150 5.41 -21.45 -13.28
C PHE A 150 6.04 -22.72 -13.85
N SER A 151 7.02 -22.58 -14.75
CA SER A 151 7.63 -23.72 -15.44
C SER A 151 8.79 -24.36 -14.66
N PHE A 152 9.33 -23.68 -13.65
CA PHE A 152 10.48 -24.14 -12.87
C PHE A 152 10.08 -24.99 -11.65
N ASN A 153 10.63 -26.21 -11.56
CA ASN A 153 10.60 -27.05 -10.37
C ASN A 153 11.93 -26.88 -9.61
N SER A 154 12.04 -25.97 -8.65
CA SER A 154 13.25 -25.91 -7.80
C SER A 154 13.26 -27.03 -6.77
N PHE A 155 14.13 -28.02 -6.96
CA PHE A 155 14.60 -28.94 -5.92
C PHE A 155 16.06 -28.59 -5.59
N GLU A 156 16.31 -27.44 -4.96
CA GLU A 156 17.59 -27.20 -4.26
C GLU A 156 17.32 -26.48 -2.93
N GLN A 157 17.08 -27.27 -1.88
CA GLN A 157 17.18 -26.77 -0.50
C GLN A 157 18.67 -26.63 -0.13
N ASP A 158 19.29 -25.49 -0.45
CA ASP A 158 20.63 -25.21 0.08
C ASP A 158 20.53 -24.75 1.55
N LYS A 159 20.67 -25.73 2.45
CA LYS A 159 20.87 -25.52 3.88
C LYS A 159 22.27 -24.97 4.12
N ASN A 160 22.40 -23.65 4.30
CA ASN A 160 23.60 -23.09 4.93
C ASN A 160 23.27 -21.99 5.94
N MET A 161 22.79 -22.41 7.14
CA MET A 161 22.29 -21.53 8.20
C MET A 161 23.32 -20.54 8.78
N LYS A 162 24.64 -20.82 8.70
CA LYS A 162 25.68 -19.87 9.16
C LYS A 162 25.90 -18.70 8.21
N SER A 163 25.56 -18.83 6.92
CA SER A 163 25.66 -17.72 5.95
C SER A 163 24.63 -16.61 6.21
N ASN A 164 23.48 -16.97 6.82
CA ASN A 164 22.32 -16.10 7.03
C ASN A 164 22.54 -14.99 8.09
N LEU A 165 23.31 -15.25 9.16
CA LEU A 165 23.58 -14.20 10.16
C LEU A 165 24.53 -13.12 9.64
N ASN A 166 25.56 -13.51 8.91
CA ASN A 166 26.48 -12.57 8.30
C ASN A 166 25.77 -11.75 7.22
N SER A 167 24.92 -12.37 6.39
CA SER A 167 24.14 -11.64 5.39
C SER A 167 23.15 -10.64 6.02
N ILE A 168 22.50 -11.00 7.15
CA ILE A 168 21.68 -10.05 7.93
C ILE A 168 22.53 -8.87 8.42
N ARG A 169 23.72 -9.12 8.98
CA ARG A 169 24.60 -8.05 9.50
C ARG A 169 25.12 -7.14 8.39
N GLU A 170 25.56 -7.70 7.27
CA GLU A 170 25.96 -6.96 6.08
C GLU A 170 24.81 -6.09 5.56
N ARG A 171 23.59 -6.62 5.55
CA ARG A 171 22.39 -5.88 5.14
C ARG A 171 22.08 -4.73 6.11
N ILE A 172 22.22 -4.94 7.42
CA ILE A 172 22.08 -3.86 8.41
C ILE A 172 23.14 -2.78 8.15
N GLU A 173 24.41 -3.15 7.92
CA GLU A 173 25.46 -2.18 7.60
C GLU A 173 25.16 -1.37 6.35
N LEU A 174 24.70 -2.03 5.30
CA LEU A 174 24.30 -1.37 4.06
C LEU A 174 23.12 -0.41 4.27
N LEU A 175 22.12 -0.82 5.06
CA LEU A 175 21.00 0.05 5.44
C LEU A 175 21.49 1.29 6.21
N LEU A 176 22.38 1.11 7.20
CA LEU A 176 22.95 2.20 7.99
C LEU A 176 23.77 3.18 7.13
N GLN A 177 24.55 2.67 6.19
CA GLN A 177 25.32 3.48 5.24
C GLN A 177 24.39 4.33 4.36
N ASN A 178 23.33 3.74 3.80
CA ASN A 178 22.39 4.47 2.97
C ASN A 178 21.62 5.55 3.75
N ILE A 179 21.22 5.26 5.00
CA ILE A 179 20.62 6.28 5.88
C ILE A 179 21.61 7.43 6.13
N SER A 180 22.90 7.12 6.33
CA SER A 180 23.95 8.12 6.53
C SER A 180 24.15 9.00 5.30
N VAL A 181 24.20 8.40 4.10
CA VAL A 181 24.32 9.13 2.82
C VAL A 181 23.13 10.07 2.64
N LEU A 182 21.91 9.55 2.79
CA LEU A 182 20.68 10.34 2.65
C LEU A 182 20.64 11.54 3.61
N ARG A 183 21.13 11.36 4.85
CA ARG A 183 21.20 12.46 5.81
C ARG A 183 22.29 13.46 5.47
N THR A 184 23.49 12.99 5.13
CA THR A 184 24.64 13.89 4.90
C THR A 184 24.39 14.83 3.70
N GLU A 185 23.76 14.31 2.65
CA GLU A 185 23.44 15.08 1.45
C GLU A 185 22.21 16.01 1.68
N TYR A 186 21.13 15.50 2.27
CA TYR A 186 19.85 16.23 2.32
C TYR A 186 19.51 16.90 3.66
N CYS A 187 20.41 16.90 4.64
CA CYS A 187 20.21 17.65 5.88
C CYS A 187 20.21 19.17 5.67
N ASN A 188 20.90 19.67 4.65
CA ASN A 188 21.14 21.10 4.42
C ASN A 188 20.31 21.66 3.25
N GLY A 189 18.98 21.60 3.35
CA GLY A 189 18.10 22.37 2.48
C GLY A 189 17.89 21.83 1.06
N GLU A 190 18.71 20.90 0.55
CA GLU A 190 18.62 20.37 -0.82
C GLU A 190 17.24 19.80 -1.17
N GLU A 191 16.67 20.22 -2.30
CA GLU A 191 15.37 19.75 -2.79
C GLU A 191 15.33 18.23 -2.95
N ILE A 192 14.13 17.65 -2.81
CA ILE A 192 13.94 16.21 -2.99
C ILE A 192 14.05 15.89 -4.48
N ASP A 193 15.13 15.22 -4.87
CA ASP A 193 15.41 14.87 -6.25
C ASP A 193 15.23 13.35 -6.51
N GLY A 194 15.58 12.91 -7.72
CA GLY A 194 15.53 11.50 -8.09
C GLY A 194 16.47 10.60 -7.27
N LYS A 195 17.61 11.14 -6.80
CA LYS A 195 18.59 10.40 -6.00
C LYS A 195 18.08 10.18 -4.58
N PHE A 196 17.44 11.18 -3.97
CA PHE A 196 16.74 11.01 -2.69
C PHE A 196 15.74 9.86 -2.77
N LEU A 197 14.86 9.88 -3.78
CA LEU A 197 13.80 8.88 -3.93
C LEU A 197 14.37 7.48 -4.16
N PHE A 198 15.45 7.36 -4.94
CA PHE A 198 16.14 6.10 -5.17
C PHE A 198 16.69 5.50 -3.87
N ILE A 199 17.46 6.28 -3.10
CA ILE A 199 18.04 5.84 -1.83
C ILE A 199 16.93 5.51 -0.81
N ALA A 200 15.89 6.34 -0.73
CA ALA A 200 14.76 6.11 0.18
C ALA A 200 13.99 4.82 -0.14
N LYS A 201 13.76 4.50 -1.43
CA LYS A 201 13.18 3.21 -1.84
C LYS A 201 14.07 2.04 -1.44
N PHE A 202 15.38 2.17 -1.64
CA PHE A 202 16.34 1.15 -1.24
C PHE A 202 16.36 0.89 0.27
N ILE A 203 16.32 1.96 1.08
CA ILE A 203 16.17 1.88 2.55
C ILE A 203 14.89 1.12 2.90
N THR A 204 13.76 1.49 2.28
CA THR A 204 12.46 0.86 2.50
C THR A 204 12.48 -0.64 2.21
N GLN A 205 13.08 -1.06 1.08
CA GLN A 205 13.23 -2.47 0.72
C GLN A 205 14.00 -3.25 1.78
N ASN A 206 15.11 -2.69 2.27
CA ASN A 206 15.94 -3.34 3.27
C ASN A 206 15.25 -3.44 4.63
N ILE A 207 14.49 -2.41 5.04
CA ILE A 207 13.64 -2.45 6.24
C ILE A 207 12.61 -3.60 6.13
N ASN A 208 11.95 -3.75 4.98
CA ASN A 208 10.95 -4.81 4.77
C ASN A 208 11.52 -6.22 4.93
N ILE A 209 12.75 -6.42 4.45
CA ILE A 209 13.44 -7.71 4.56
C ILE A 209 13.87 -7.95 6.01
N LEU A 210 14.55 -6.98 6.61
CA LEU A 210 15.10 -7.10 7.94
C LEU A 210 14.02 -7.31 8.99
N LYS A 211 12.87 -6.62 8.91
CA LYS A 211 11.77 -6.83 9.86
C LYS A 211 11.23 -8.27 9.82
N ARG A 212 11.22 -8.92 8.64
CA ARG A 212 10.81 -10.33 8.51
C ARG A 212 11.85 -11.30 9.04
N GLN A 213 13.13 -10.96 8.95
CA GLN A 213 14.24 -11.77 9.47
C GLN A 213 14.42 -11.60 10.99
N LEU A 214 14.14 -10.40 11.51
CA LEU A 214 14.41 -9.99 12.91
C LEU A 214 13.12 -9.78 13.71
N LYS A 215 12.12 -10.64 13.53
CA LYS A 215 10.83 -10.57 14.25
C LYS A 215 10.98 -10.48 15.76
N CYS A 216 12.04 -11.05 16.35
CA CYS A 216 12.31 -10.96 17.78
C CYS A 216 12.56 -9.54 18.30
N THR A 217 12.85 -8.58 17.42
CA THR A 217 13.14 -7.19 17.78
C THR A 217 11.92 -6.28 17.71
N TYR A 218 10.72 -6.80 17.42
CA TYR A 218 9.49 -6.00 17.36
C TYR A 218 9.12 -5.32 18.68
N ASN A 219 9.64 -5.77 19.82
CA ASN A 219 9.47 -5.10 21.11
C ASN A 219 10.54 -4.03 21.40
N LYS A 220 11.45 -3.78 20.45
CA LYS A 220 12.58 -2.86 20.61
C LYS A 220 12.67 -1.82 19.49
N LEU A 221 12.30 -2.21 18.27
CA LEU A 221 12.40 -1.38 17.08
C LEU A 221 11.01 -1.13 16.46
N PRO A 222 10.71 0.12 16.06
CA PRO A 222 9.43 0.49 15.46
C PRO A 222 9.40 0.18 13.95
N TRP A 223 9.53 -1.10 13.59
CA TRP A 223 9.69 -1.55 12.19
C TRP A 223 8.55 -1.11 11.27
N GLU A 224 7.30 -1.29 11.70
CA GLU A 224 6.13 -1.00 10.87
C GLU A 224 5.94 0.51 10.72
N GLU A 225 6.29 1.29 11.74
CA GLU A 225 6.12 2.74 11.77
C GLU A 225 7.10 3.41 10.80
N ILE A 226 8.39 3.09 10.90
CA ILE A 226 9.41 3.70 10.05
C ILE A 226 9.21 3.33 8.58
N GLU A 227 8.87 2.06 8.31
CA GLU A 227 8.60 1.60 6.95
C GLU A 227 7.40 2.33 6.35
N PHE A 228 6.29 2.38 7.08
CA PHE A 228 5.06 3.01 6.60
C PHE A 228 5.22 4.52 6.39
N CYS A 229 5.87 5.23 7.33
CA CYS A 229 6.14 6.66 7.19
C CYS A 229 7.02 6.94 5.97
N LEU A 230 8.07 6.14 5.75
CA LEU A 230 8.94 6.30 4.59
C LEU A 230 8.20 6.01 3.27
N ILE A 231 7.39 4.94 3.22
CA ILE A 231 6.54 4.62 2.05
C ILE A 231 5.56 5.76 1.76
N SER A 232 4.87 6.26 2.80
CA SER A 232 3.88 7.32 2.68
C SER A 232 4.50 8.61 2.15
N PHE A 233 5.71 8.93 2.63
CA PHE A 233 6.48 10.08 2.16
C PHE A 233 6.90 9.92 0.70
N ILE A 234 7.54 8.80 0.32
CA ILE A 234 7.97 8.58 -1.08
C ILE A 234 6.75 8.60 -2.00
N SER A 235 5.64 7.96 -1.60
CA SER A 235 4.41 7.93 -2.39
C SER A 235 3.83 9.33 -2.60
N SER A 236 3.91 10.23 -1.62
CA SER A 236 3.40 11.61 -1.76
C SER A 236 4.24 12.50 -2.67
N GLN A 237 5.51 12.11 -2.92
CA GLN A 237 6.37 12.77 -3.89
C GLN A 237 6.15 12.26 -5.33
N ILE A 238 5.66 11.03 -5.51
CA ILE A 238 5.55 10.37 -6.82
C ILE A 238 4.12 10.40 -7.37
N LYS A 239 3.10 10.23 -6.51
CA LYS A 239 1.69 10.10 -6.92
C LYS A 239 0.96 11.40 -6.65
N HIS A 240 -0.05 11.74 -7.45
CA HIS A 240 -0.99 12.83 -7.16
C HIS A 240 -2.26 12.25 -6.53
N GLN A 241 -2.46 12.48 -5.23
CA GLN A 241 -3.61 11.94 -4.48
C GLN A 241 -4.00 12.90 -3.36
N GLU A 242 -5.29 12.97 -3.01
CA GLU A 242 -5.75 13.79 -1.88
C GLU A 242 -5.07 13.41 -0.55
N ILE A 243 -4.72 12.12 -0.35
CA ILE A 243 -4.07 11.66 0.89
C ILE A 243 -2.71 12.32 1.11
N ASN A 244 -2.07 12.80 0.04
CA ASN A 244 -0.78 13.45 0.11
C ASN A 244 -0.81 14.71 0.96
N LEU A 245 -1.95 15.39 1.08
CA LEU A 245 -2.06 16.54 1.97
C LEU A 245 -1.79 16.14 3.43
N TYR A 246 -2.37 15.01 3.86
CA TYR A 246 -2.18 14.49 5.21
C TYR A 246 -0.74 14.07 5.45
N CYS A 247 -0.14 13.40 4.46
CA CYS A 247 1.27 13.03 4.48
C CYS A 247 2.16 14.28 4.55
N ASN A 248 2.03 15.23 3.64
CA ASN A 248 2.92 16.39 3.51
C ASN A 248 2.86 17.33 4.72
N VAL A 249 1.69 17.47 5.35
CA VAL A 249 1.54 18.29 6.57
C VAL A 249 2.19 17.65 7.79
N THR A 250 2.20 16.31 7.83
CA THR A 250 2.65 15.50 8.99
C THR A 250 4.10 15.06 8.86
N LEU A 251 4.53 14.60 7.69
CA LEU A 251 5.86 14.11 7.35
C LEU A 251 6.52 15.04 6.33
N ASN A 252 7.39 15.92 6.81
CA ASN A 252 8.30 16.66 5.95
C ASN A 252 9.67 15.96 5.88
N ARG A 253 10.54 16.42 4.97
CA ARG A 253 11.89 15.89 4.79
C ARG A 253 12.65 15.79 6.11
N ASN A 254 12.67 16.87 6.89
CA ASN A 254 13.42 16.93 8.15
C ASN A 254 12.92 15.90 9.17
N LYS A 255 11.60 15.71 9.28
CA LYS A 255 10.99 14.68 10.13
C LYS A 255 11.41 13.28 9.70
N ILE A 256 11.35 12.97 8.40
CA ILE A 256 11.77 11.66 7.89
C ILE A 256 13.25 11.39 8.19
N LEU A 257 14.13 12.38 7.96
CA LEU A 257 15.55 12.25 8.24
C LEU A 257 15.82 12.06 9.75
N ASN A 258 15.05 12.72 10.62
CA ASN A 258 15.13 12.53 12.07
C ASN A 258 14.62 11.15 12.51
N HIS A 259 13.48 10.70 11.99
CA HIS A 259 12.95 9.36 12.28
C HIS A 259 13.93 8.27 11.84
N LEU A 260 14.55 8.42 10.67
CA LEU A 260 15.60 7.52 10.18
C LEU A 260 16.87 7.56 11.03
N LYS A 261 17.26 8.74 11.54
CA LYS A 261 18.40 8.87 12.48
C LYS A 261 18.19 8.01 13.72
N TYR A 262 17.09 8.22 14.44
CA TYR A 262 16.84 7.52 15.70
C TYR A 262 16.67 6.02 15.48
N PHE A 263 16.01 5.64 14.37
CA PHE A 263 15.91 4.26 13.96
C PHE A 263 17.28 3.62 13.69
N ALA A 264 18.16 4.31 12.96
CA ALA A 264 19.50 3.82 12.65
C ALA A 264 20.37 3.66 13.91
N GLU A 265 20.29 4.58 14.85
CA GLU A 265 20.99 4.50 16.13
C GLU A 265 20.58 3.25 16.91
N LYS A 266 19.27 2.99 17.05
CA LYS A 266 18.77 1.78 17.72
C LYS A 266 19.02 0.50 16.95
N LEU A 267 18.94 0.53 15.61
CA LEU A 267 19.27 -0.64 14.80
C LEU A 267 20.75 -1.03 14.95
N LYS A 268 21.65 -0.05 15.09
CA LYS A 268 23.07 -0.29 15.34
C LYS A 268 23.30 -0.98 16.69
N GLU A 269 22.66 -0.52 17.76
CA GLU A 269 22.69 -1.17 19.07
C GLU A 269 22.23 -2.64 18.97
N GLU A 270 21.11 -2.89 18.30
CA GLU A 270 20.60 -4.25 18.12
C GLU A 270 21.52 -5.12 17.26
N LYS A 271 22.19 -4.55 16.25
CA LYS A 271 23.19 -5.28 15.43
C LYS A 271 24.29 -5.89 16.28
N ASP A 272 24.77 -5.14 17.28
CA ASP A 272 25.85 -5.60 18.16
C ASP A 272 25.38 -6.71 19.09
N HIS A 273 24.09 -6.70 19.47
CA HIS A 273 23.46 -7.78 20.24
C HIS A 273 23.21 -9.07 19.44
N LEU A 274 23.12 -9.01 18.11
CA LEU A 274 22.86 -10.20 17.27
C LEU A 274 23.98 -11.26 17.32
N VAL A 275 25.18 -10.91 17.79
CA VAL A 275 26.33 -11.83 17.89
C VAL A 275 26.05 -13.04 18.79
N SER A 276 25.14 -12.92 19.76
CA SER A 276 24.84 -13.95 20.76
C SER A 276 23.45 -14.61 20.61
N VAL A 277 22.65 -14.20 19.61
CA VAL A 277 21.25 -14.64 19.47
C VAL A 277 21.15 -15.92 18.65
N ASN A 278 20.40 -16.90 19.16
CA ASN A 278 20.07 -18.12 18.40
C ASN A 278 19.17 -17.75 17.20
N ILE A 279 19.56 -18.19 16.00
CA ILE A 279 18.85 -17.98 14.72
C ILE A 279 17.36 -18.35 14.80
N GLU A 280 17.02 -19.44 15.50
CA GLU A 280 15.63 -19.88 15.65
C GLU A 280 14.75 -18.90 16.43
N LYS A 281 15.37 -18.02 17.23
CA LYS A 281 14.66 -16.96 17.95
C LYS A 281 14.39 -15.76 17.04
N LEU A 282 15.21 -15.51 16.03
CA LEU A 282 15.11 -14.30 15.19
C LEU A 282 13.74 -14.18 14.51
N ILE A 283 13.20 -15.29 14.03
CA ILE A 283 11.91 -15.34 13.32
C ILE A 283 10.69 -15.42 14.26
N LYS A 284 10.88 -15.42 15.58
CA LYS A 284 9.78 -15.50 16.54
C LYS A 284 9.40 -14.10 17.01
N LEU A 285 8.12 -13.77 16.87
CA LEU A 285 7.58 -12.54 17.44
C LEU A 285 7.59 -12.57 18.98
N PRO A 286 7.78 -11.41 19.63
CA PRO A 286 7.50 -11.26 21.05
C PRO A 286 6.06 -11.65 21.37
N ASN A 287 5.86 -12.38 22.47
CA ASN A 287 4.54 -12.75 22.95
C ASN A 287 3.91 -11.61 23.78
N LEU A 288 3.84 -10.42 23.19
CA LEU A 288 3.32 -9.20 23.80
C LEU A 288 2.24 -8.60 22.91
N LYS A 289 1.27 -7.92 23.51
CA LYS A 289 0.31 -7.13 22.74
C LYS A 289 0.99 -5.86 22.24
N ARG A 290 0.61 -5.41 21.05
CA ARG A 290 1.15 -4.21 20.43
C ARG A 290 1.12 -2.98 21.35
N GLY A 291 0.01 -2.73 22.05
CA GLY A 291 -0.08 -1.59 22.97
C GLY A 291 1.03 -1.60 24.03
N GLN A 292 1.35 -2.78 24.59
CA GLN A 292 2.42 -2.92 25.58
C GLN A 292 3.80 -2.66 24.95
N VAL A 293 4.03 -3.21 23.75
CA VAL A 293 5.25 -3.00 22.98
C VAL A 293 5.50 -1.52 22.69
N VAL A 294 4.47 -0.79 22.23
CA VAL A 294 4.60 0.64 21.93
C VAL A 294 4.95 1.42 23.19
N THR A 295 4.26 1.16 24.30
CA THR A 295 4.56 1.80 25.59
C THR A 295 5.99 1.52 26.05
N GLU A 296 6.46 0.28 25.92
CA GLU A 296 7.82 -0.12 26.30
C GLU A 296 8.88 0.57 25.44
N ILE A 297 8.70 0.59 24.11
CA ILE A 297 9.62 1.26 23.17
C ILE A 297 9.69 2.76 23.48
N VAL A 298 8.55 3.44 23.63
CA VAL A 298 8.52 4.89 23.90
C VAL A 298 9.10 5.22 25.28
N SER A 299 8.90 4.36 26.28
CA SER A 299 9.50 4.55 27.60
C SER A 299 11.03 4.42 27.57
N ASN A 300 11.55 3.50 26.76
CA ASN A 300 12.99 3.27 26.62
C ASN A 300 13.66 4.23 25.62
N SER A 301 12.90 4.81 24.70
CA SER A 301 13.37 5.68 23.62
C SER A 301 12.29 6.71 23.29
N PRO A 302 12.19 7.80 24.10
CA PRO A 302 11.15 8.83 23.96
C PRO A 302 11.11 9.49 22.59
N GLU A 303 12.22 9.48 21.86
CA GLU A 303 12.36 10.02 20.50
C GLU A 303 11.38 9.35 19.52
N PHE A 304 11.01 8.09 19.75
CA PHE A 304 10.02 7.39 18.94
C PHE A 304 8.58 7.82 19.22
N GLY A 305 8.32 8.58 20.30
CA GLY A 305 6.98 9.09 20.61
C GLY A 305 6.40 9.94 19.47
N GLU A 306 7.23 10.78 18.83
CA GLU A 306 6.81 11.55 17.66
C GLU A 306 6.56 10.65 16.44
N LEU A 307 7.43 9.67 16.18
CA LEU A 307 7.26 8.70 15.09
C LEU A 307 5.92 7.95 15.21
N TYR A 308 5.59 7.43 16.39
CA TYR A 308 4.32 6.73 16.63
C TYR A 308 3.10 7.66 16.43
N SER A 309 3.20 8.93 16.82
CA SER A 309 2.15 9.93 16.64
C SER A 309 1.93 10.30 15.17
N ASP A 310 3.02 10.57 14.43
CA ASP A 310 3.00 10.87 13.00
C ASP A 310 2.45 9.68 12.21
N TYR A 311 2.95 8.48 12.52
CA TYR A 311 2.49 7.22 11.95
C TYR A 311 1.00 6.98 12.17
N GLN A 312 0.51 7.11 13.42
CA GLN A 312 -0.90 6.88 13.73
C GLN A 312 -1.82 7.82 12.94
N GLN A 313 -1.46 9.10 12.83
CA GLN A 313 -2.26 10.10 12.10
C GLN A 313 -2.43 9.73 10.63
N ILE A 314 -1.34 9.37 9.93
CA ILE A 314 -1.40 9.05 8.50
C ILE A 314 -2.02 7.68 8.27
N ARG A 315 -1.60 6.68 9.04
CA ARG A 315 -2.06 5.30 8.91
C ARG A 315 -3.57 5.19 9.05
N ASP A 316 -4.16 5.84 10.06
CA ASP A 316 -5.59 5.74 10.29
C ASP A 316 -6.37 6.32 9.10
N ILE A 317 -5.96 7.47 8.58
CA ILE A 317 -6.58 8.12 7.41
C ILE A 317 -6.42 7.25 6.16
N HIS A 318 -5.22 6.69 5.95
CA HIS A 318 -4.95 5.77 4.85
C HIS A 318 -5.89 4.57 4.86
N SER A 319 -6.00 3.87 6.00
CA SER A 319 -6.87 2.71 6.13
C SER A 319 -8.34 3.06 6.01
N LEU A 320 -8.79 4.18 6.58
CA LEU A 320 -10.15 4.67 6.44
C LEU A 320 -10.50 4.99 4.99
N LYS A 321 -9.61 5.64 4.24
CA LYS A 321 -9.81 5.92 2.81
C LYS A 321 -9.92 4.63 1.99
N LYS A 322 -9.04 3.65 2.23
CA LYS A 322 -9.10 2.32 1.60
C LYS A 322 -10.42 1.59 1.89
N ILE A 323 -10.87 1.59 3.15
CA ILE A 323 -12.17 0.99 3.53
C ILE A 323 -13.33 1.73 2.85
N SER A 324 -13.31 3.07 2.85
CA SER A 324 -14.34 3.91 2.22
C SER A 324 -14.47 3.60 0.72
N ASP A 325 -13.34 3.58 0.00
CA ASP A 325 -13.32 3.35 -1.44
C ASP A 325 -13.85 1.96 -1.82
N ILE A 326 -13.50 0.93 -1.03
CA ILE A 326 -14.03 -0.41 -1.30
C ILE A 326 -15.50 -0.55 -0.92
N ILE A 327 -15.98 0.11 0.14
CA ILE A 327 -17.41 0.12 0.48
C ILE A 327 -18.22 0.80 -0.62
N LYS A 328 -17.75 1.89 -1.25
CA LYS A 328 -18.43 2.49 -2.41
C LYS A 328 -18.69 1.45 -3.50
N LEU A 329 -17.76 0.52 -3.71
CA LEU A 329 -17.97 -0.60 -4.64
C LEU A 329 -19.11 -1.50 -4.18
N ALA A 330 -19.12 -1.92 -2.90
CA ALA A 330 -20.22 -2.71 -2.33
C ALA A 330 -21.59 -2.04 -2.47
N LEU A 331 -21.67 -0.71 -2.33
CA LEU A 331 -22.94 0.02 -2.44
C LEU A 331 -23.45 0.11 -3.90
N SER A 332 -22.56 -0.10 -4.88
CA SER A 332 -22.87 0.05 -6.30
C SER A 332 -23.20 -1.26 -7.02
N VAL A 333 -23.14 -2.41 -6.33
CA VAL A 333 -23.30 -3.74 -6.94
C VAL A 333 -24.73 -4.28 -6.84
N TYR A 334 -25.11 -5.09 -7.83
CA TYR A 334 -26.37 -5.80 -7.85
C TYR A 334 -26.21 -7.17 -7.18
N LEU A 335 -26.89 -7.37 -6.05
CA LEU A 335 -26.65 -8.52 -5.15
C LEU A 335 -27.15 -9.87 -5.68
N LYS A 336 -28.03 -9.86 -6.69
CA LYS A 336 -28.52 -11.11 -7.32
C LYS A 336 -27.48 -11.74 -8.25
N GLN A 337 -26.50 -10.96 -8.71
CA GLN A 337 -25.39 -11.46 -9.52
C GLN A 337 -24.31 -12.08 -8.63
N ARG A 338 -23.70 -13.15 -9.14
CA ARG A 338 -22.60 -13.83 -8.45
C ARG A 338 -21.42 -12.90 -8.21
N GLU A 339 -21.12 -12.04 -9.19
CA GLU A 339 -20.11 -10.99 -9.11
C GLU A 339 -20.39 -10.02 -7.95
N GLY A 340 -21.66 -9.67 -7.71
CA GLY A 340 -22.06 -8.83 -6.58
C GLY A 340 -21.72 -9.47 -5.23
N LYS A 341 -22.00 -10.77 -5.06
CA LYS A 341 -21.67 -11.52 -3.84
C LYS A 341 -20.17 -11.64 -3.58
N LEU A 342 -19.38 -11.85 -4.65
CA LEU A 342 -17.91 -11.86 -4.57
C LEU A 342 -17.37 -10.50 -4.13
N ILE A 343 -17.94 -9.41 -4.65
CA ILE A 343 -17.54 -8.04 -4.24
C ILE A 343 -17.87 -7.80 -2.77
N ILE A 344 -19.05 -8.18 -2.28
CA ILE A 344 -19.37 -8.06 -0.84
C ILE A 344 -18.36 -8.84 0.01
N SER A 345 -18.01 -10.07 -0.40
CA SER A 345 -17.03 -10.90 0.32
C SER A 345 -15.65 -10.25 0.33
N ARG A 346 -15.22 -9.68 -0.81
CA ARG A 346 -13.98 -8.89 -0.92
C ARG A 346 -14.01 -7.69 0.02
N VAL A 347 -15.08 -6.91 0.03
CA VAL A 347 -15.23 -5.72 0.88
C VAL A 347 -15.11 -6.07 2.36
N LEU A 348 -15.80 -7.12 2.81
CA LEU A 348 -15.74 -7.59 4.20
C LEU A 348 -14.32 -8.07 4.56
N GLN A 349 -13.65 -8.76 3.64
CA GLN A 349 -12.28 -9.22 3.81
C GLN A 349 -11.30 -8.05 3.96
N VAL A 350 -11.35 -7.06 3.07
CA VAL A 350 -10.49 -5.87 3.12
C VAL A 350 -10.77 -5.02 4.35
N THR A 351 -12.05 -4.82 4.68
CA THR A 351 -12.46 -4.10 5.89
C THR A 351 -11.90 -4.79 7.13
N GLY A 352 -12.05 -6.11 7.22
CA GLY A 352 -11.49 -6.89 8.33
C GLY A 352 -9.98 -6.73 8.49
N GLU A 353 -9.22 -6.75 7.39
CA GLU A 353 -7.76 -6.54 7.43
C GLU A 353 -7.41 -5.14 7.92
N HIS A 354 -8.03 -4.11 7.36
CA HIS A 354 -7.70 -2.72 7.67
C HIS A 354 -8.12 -2.31 9.08
N LEU A 355 -8.98 -3.08 9.75
CA LEU A 355 -9.33 -2.89 11.17
C LEU A 355 -8.30 -3.50 12.14
N LYS A 356 -7.22 -4.13 11.67
CA LYS A 356 -6.20 -4.75 12.53
C LYS A 356 -5.26 -3.74 13.19
N ASN A 357 -4.86 -4.09 14.40
CA ASN A 357 -3.77 -3.43 15.13
C ASN A 357 -2.85 -4.47 15.78
N THR A 358 -2.24 -5.34 14.98
CA THR A 358 -1.29 -6.37 15.45
C THR A 358 0.15 -5.90 15.28
N LEU A 359 1.13 -6.65 15.80
CA LEU A 359 2.55 -6.30 15.64
C LEU A 359 2.96 -6.21 14.16
N GLU A 360 2.52 -7.14 13.31
CA GLU A 360 2.89 -7.22 11.88
C GLU A 360 1.86 -6.60 10.92
N SER A 361 0.63 -6.32 11.38
CA SER A 361 -0.39 -5.63 10.58
C SER A 361 -1.08 -4.55 11.43
N PRO A 362 -0.36 -3.48 11.81
CA PRO A 362 -0.95 -2.31 12.42
C PRO A 362 -1.55 -1.42 11.34
N LYS A 363 -2.81 -1.64 10.96
CA LYS A 363 -3.48 -0.89 9.88
C LYS A 363 -4.39 0.22 10.41
N LEU A 364 -4.99 0.07 11.60
CA LEU A 364 -5.83 1.11 12.18
C LEU A 364 -5.67 1.11 13.70
N SER A 365 -5.78 2.28 14.33
CA SER A 365 -5.72 2.37 15.79
C SER A 365 -6.85 1.55 16.42
N THR A 366 -6.59 1.01 17.62
CA THR A 366 -7.58 0.23 18.37
C THR A 366 -8.86 1.03 18.57
N THR A 367 -8.75 2.32 18.92
CA THR A 367 -9.89 3.19 19.16
C THR A 367 -10.75 3.39 17.91
N THR A 368 -10.14 3.71 16.77
CA THR A 368 -10.91 3.89 15.52
C THR A 368 -11.49 2.56 15.03
N SER A 369 -10.77 1.45 15.21
CA SER A 369 -11.27 0.10 14.89
C SER A 369 -12.49 -0.28 15.73
N GLU A 370 -12.43 -0.04 17.04
CA GLU A 370 -13.52 -0.31 17.97
C GLU A 370 -14.75 0.55 17.63
N LEU A 371 -14.57 1.82 17.29
CA LEU A 371 -15.68 2.68 16.85
C LEU A 371 -16.41 2.10 15.63
N ILE A 372 -15.68 1.69 14.61
CA ILE A 372 -16.27 1.11 13.39
C ILE A 372 -16.98 -0.20 13.72
N LEU A 373 -16.36 -1.05 14.54
CA LEU A 373 -16.98 -2.33 14.92
C LEU A 373 -18.23 -2.12 15.78
N GLN A 374 -18.22 -1.14 16.68
CA GLN A 374 -19.33 -0.87 17.58
C GLN A 374 -20.50 -0.15 16.91
N SER A 375 -20.27 0.53 15.78
CA SER A 375 -21.35 1.11 14.98
C SER A 375 -22.22 0.07 14.24
N LEU A 376 -21.73 -1.17 14.15
CA LEU A 376 -22.37 -2.27 13.44
C LEU A 376 -23.29 -3.13 14.31
N PRO A 377 -24.35 -3.71 13.72
CA PRO A 377 -25.11 -4.80 14.34
C PRO A 377 -24.24 -6.01 14.67
N ARG A 378 -24.65 -6.77 15.70
CA ARG A 378 -23.88 -7.90 16.25
C ARG A 378 -23.48 -8.94 15.21
N ASN A 379 -24.35 -9.23 14.24
CA ASN A 379 -24.11 -10.25 13.21
C ASN A 379 -23.02 -9.81 12.23
N THR A 380 -23.12 -8.60 11.66
CA THR A 380 -22.12 -8.06 10.73
C THR A 380 -20.79 -7.80 11.42
N ARG A 381 -20.83 -7.29 12.66
CA ARG A 381 -19.64 -7.16 13.53
C ARG A 381 -18.92 -8.50 13.68
N LYS A 382 -19.65 -9.58 13.94
CA LYS A 382 -19.08 -10.93 14.07
C LYS A 382 -18.45 -11.39 12.77
N VAL A 383 -19.13 -11.23 11.63
CA VAL A 383 -18.57 -11.60 10.31
C VAL A 383 -17.24 -10.89 10.04
N ILE A 384 -17.18 -9.58 10.27
CA ILE A 384 -15.96 -8.79 10.06
C ILE A 384 -14.84 -9.22 11.02
N VAL A 385 -15.15 -9.48 12.30
CA VAL A 385 -14.17 -9.95 13.28
C VAL A 385 -13.66 -11.36 12.94
N ASP A 386 -14.55 -12.27 12.52
CA ASP A 386 -14.21 -13.64 12.13
C ASP A 386 -13.27 -13.64 10.92
N LEU A 387 -13.58 -12.82 9.91
CA LEU A 387 -12.72 -12.60 8.75
C LEU A 387 -11.39 -11.99 9.20
N ARG A 388 -11.40 -10.83 9.89
CA ARG A 388 -10.21 -10.16 10.44
C ARG A 388 -9.24 -11.12 11.10
N ASN A 389 -9.71 -11.96 12.02
CA ASN A 389 -8.86 -12.83 12.81
C ASN A 389 -8.26 -14.01 12.00
N SER A 390 -8.73 -14.24 10.77
CA SER A 390 -8.48 -15.51 10.08
C SER A 390 -7.92 -15.37 8.66
N LEU A 391 -7.68 -14.15 8.16
CA LEU A 391 -7.47 -13.83 6.73
C LEU A 391 -6.42 -14.67 5.97
N SER A 392 -5.46 -15.27 6.67
CA SER A 392 -4.39 -16.11 6.11
C SER A 392 -4.55 -17.62 6.36
N HIS A 393 -5.66 -18.05 6.95
CA HIS A 393 -5.89 -19.44 7.36
C HIS A 393 -7.07 -20.06 6.60
N ALA A 394 -7.07 -21.39 6.52
CA ALA A 394 -8.16 -22.17 5.95
C ALA A 394 -9.53 -21.85 6.55
N TYR A 395 -9.56 -21.39 7.80
CA TYR A 395 -10.77 -20.90 8.46
C TYR A 395 -11.34 -19.63 7.80
N SER A 396 -10.52 -18.68 7.32
CA SER A 396 -11.07 -17.54 6.59
C SER A 396 -11.61 -17.95 5.24
N LEU A 397 -10.92 -18.83 4.52
CA LEU A 397 -11.43 -19.37 3.27
C LEU A 397 -12.79 -20.04 3.47
N SER A 398 -12.92 -20.89 4.50
CA SER A 398 -14.21 -21.54 4.80
C SER A 398 -15.30 -20.54 5.19
N LYS A 399 -14.96 -19.48 5.93
CA LYS A 399 -15.92 -18.41 6.27
C LYS A 399 -16.34 -17.58 5.06
N ARG A 400 -15.43 -17.25 4.16
CA ARG A 400 -15.77 -16.56 2.90
C ARG A 400 -16.70 -17.41 2.06
N MET A 401 -16.44 -18.71 1.97
CA MET A 401 -17.35 -19.63 1.27
C MET A 401 -18.73 -19.72 1.91
N GLU A 402 -18.82 -19.82 3.25
CA GLU A 402 -20.11 -19.85 3.96
C GLU A 402 -20.95 -18.59 3.65
N ILE A 403 -20.30 -17.43 3.58
CA ILE A 403 -20.93 -16.17 3.19
C ILE A 403 -21.41 -16.25 1.73
N GLU A 404 -20.54 -16.70 0.82
CA GLU A 404 -20.79 -16.79 -0.62
C GLU A 404 -21.88 -17.79 -1.02
N GLU A 405 -21.96 -18.93 -0.34
CA GLU A 405 -22.96 -19.99 -0.55
C GLU A 405 -24.34 -19.59 0.00
N ASN A 406 -24.42 -18.51 0.78
CA ASN A 406 -25.69 -18.02 1.29
C ASN A 406 -26.59 -17.58 0.12
N THR A 407 -27.76 -18.22 0.02
CA THR A 407 -28.76 -17.91 -1.01
C THR A 407 -29.75 -16.84 -0.58
N ASN A 408 -29.75 -16.45 0.71
CA ASN A 408 -30.68 -15.47 1.24
C ASN A 408 -30.32 -14.05 0.78
N GLU A 409 -31.13 -13.46 -0.09
CA GLU A 409 -30.94 -12.09 -0.58
C GLU A 409 -30.98 -11.06 0.57
N ILE A 410 -31.85 -11.28 1.57
CA ILE A 410 -32.03 -10.40 2.74
C ILE A 410 -30.73 -10.31 3.56
N PHE A 411 -29.92 -11.38 3.58
CA PHE A 411 -28.64 -11.38 4.26
C PHE A 411 -27.64 -10.42 3.61
N PHE A 412 -27.51 -10.45 2.28
CA PHE A 412 -26.60 -9.57 1.55
C PHE A 412 -27.10 -8.11 1.54
N GLU A 413 -28.41 -7.89 1.43
CA GLU A 413 -29.01 -6.57 1.57
C GLU A 413 -28.76 -5.98 2.95
N GLY A 414 -28.90 -6.80 4.01
CA GLY A 414 -28.56 -6.42 5.37
C GLY A 414 -27.09 -6.02 5.52
N ILE A 415 -26.16 -6.81 4.97
CA ILE A 415 -24.73 -6.46 4.99
C ILE A 415 -24.45 -5.17 4.21
N GLN A 416 -25.03 -4.99 3.03
CA GLN A 416 -24.84 -3.79 2.22
C GLN A 416 -25.35 -2.54 2.96
N LYS A 417 -26.50 -2.63 3.64
CA LYS A 417 -27.03 -1.58 4.51
C LYS A 417 -26.11 -1.29 5.70
N ASP A 418 -25.56 -2.33 6.32
CA ASP A 418 -24.63 -2.17 7.44
C ASP A 418 -23.31 -1.53 6.99
N LEU A 419 -22.80 -1.91 5.81
CA LEU A 419 -21.63 -1.29 5.19
C LEU A 419 -21.88 0.19 4.87
N LYS A 420 -23.10 0.57 4.48
CA LYS A 420 -23.46 2.00 4.33
C LYS A 420 -23.33 2.75 5.66
N GLY A 421 -23.75 2.14 6.77
CA GLY A 421 -23.55 2.70 8.10
C GLY A 421 -22.06 2.89 8.45
N ILE A 422 -21.20 1.93 8.10
CA ILE A 422 -19.73 2.10 8.24
C ILE A 422 -19.25 3.27 7.39
N TYR A 423 -19.67 3.32 6.13
CA TYR A 423 -19.26 4.36 5.18
C TYR A 423 -19.56 5.76 5.71
N ASP A 424 -20.75 5.95 6.28
CA ASP A 424 -21.15 7.24 6.85
C ASP A 424 -20.24 7.61 8.03
N VAL A 425 -20.02 6.69 8.98
CA VAL A 425 -19.10 6.89 10.12
C VAL A 425 -17.67 7.22 9.65
N ILE A 426 -17.15 6.50 8.64
CA ILE A 426 -15.82 6.75 8.09
C ILE A 426 -15.74 8.12 7.41
N THR A 427 -16.76 8.49 6.64
CA THR A 427 -16.83 9.79 5.96
C THR A 427 -16.75 10.92 6.97
N ASP A 428 -17.41 10.76 8.12
CA ASP A 428 -17.36 11.75 9.21
C ASP A 428 -15.97 11.85 9.85
N ILE A 429 -15.30 10.72 10.12
CA ILE A 429 -13.93 10.72 10.66
C ILE A 429 -12.95 11.40 9.70
N LEU A 430 -13.07 11.10 8.41
CA LEU A 430 -12.24 11.68 7.36
C LEU A 430 -12.50 13.18 7.23
N HIS A 431 -13.77 13.61 7.30
CA HIS A 431 -14.15 15.02 7.31
C HIS A 431 -13.50 15.78 8.48
N ASN A 432 -13.63 15.28 9.70
CA ASN A 432 -13.06 15.92 10.89
C ASN A 432 -11.53 16.00 10.81
N SER A 433 -10.91 14.93 10.30
CA SER A 433 -9.47 14.89 10.04
C SER A 433 -9.04 15.95 9.02
N LYS A 434 -9.82 16.14 7.95
CA LYS A 434 -9.59 17.17 6.93
C LYS A 434 -9.65 18.57 7.52
N MET A 435 -10.68 18.86 8.31
CA MET A 435 -10.84 20.16 8.98
C MET A 435 -9.68 20.46 9.94
N ARG A 436 -9.21 19.45 10.69
CA ARG A 436 -8.02 19.60 11.56
C ARG A 436 -6.77 19.97 10.77
N ILE A 437 -6.57 19.38 9.59
CA ILE A 437 -5.44 19.73 8.72
C ILE A 437 -5.57 21.14 8.15
N ILE A 438 -6.75 21.52 7.67
CA ILE A 438 -7.02 22.88 7.20
C ILE A 438 -6.71 23.90 8.30
N LYS A 439 -7.14 23.64 9.54
CA LYS A 439 -6.81 24.49 10.70
C LYS A 439 -5.31 24.58 10.93
N LYS A 440 -4.58 23.46 10.93
CA LYS A 440 -3.10 23.46 11.08
C LYS A 440 -2.41 24.28 9.97
N LEU A 441 -2.90 24.19 8.74
CA LEU A 441 -2.36 24.93 7.60
C LEU A 441 -2.61 26.43 7.73
N LEU A 442 -3.84 26.83 8.06
CA LEU A 442 -4.17 28.23 8.32
C LEU A 442 -3.37 28.80 9.49
N ASP A 443 -3.18 28.01 10.56
CA ASP A 443 -2.38 28.41 11.71
C ASP A 443 -0.92 28.68 11.33
N ARG A 444 -0.33 27.78 10.52
CA ARG A 444 1.00 27.98 9.93
C ARG A 444 1.07 29.24 9.08
N ILE A 445 0.10 29.44 8.18
CA ILE A 445 0.02 30.65 7.34
C ILE A 445 -0.03 31.90 8.22
N SER A 446 -0.90 31.92 9.23
CA SER A 446 -1.04 33.06 10.14
C SER A 446 0.23 33.35 10.95
N SER A 447 1.04 32.33 11.19
CA SER A 447 2.29 32.39 11.95
C SER A 447 3.55 32.60 11.10
N CYS A 448 3.43 32.66 9.76
CA CYS A 448 4.56 32.86 8.87
C CYS A 448 5.30 34.17 9.16
N ARG A 449 6.63 34.09 9.18
CA ARG A 449 7.56 35.22 9.40
C ARG A 449 8.23 35.67 8.11
N SER A 450 8.26 34.82 7.09
CA SER A 450 8.94 35.09 5.82
C SER A 450 8.18 34.54 4.61
N LEU A 451 8.54 35.01 3.42
CA LEU A 451 8.08 34.43 2.15
C LEU A 451 8.53 32.97 2.01
N ASN A 452 9.68 32.59 2.56
CA ASN A 452 10.16 31.21 2.53
C ASN A 452 9.24 30.30 3.36
N ASP A 453 8.75 30.76 4.51
CA ASP A 453 7.79 30.00 5.34
C ASP A 453 6.50 29.73 4.55
N LEU A 454 6.05 30.70 3.75
CA LEU A 454 4.87 30.54 2.89
C LEU A 454 5.14 29.61 1.70
N LYS A 455 6.35 29.63 1.13
CA LYS A 455 6.75 28.68 0.08
C LYS A 455 6.75 27.25 0.63
N GLU A 456 7.30 27.03 1.82
CA GLU A 456 7.26 25.72 2.50
C GLU A 456 5.81 25.22 2.69
N VAL A 457 4.90 26.10 3.09
CA VAL A 457 3.47 25.74 3.19
C VAL A 457 2.86 25.43 1.83
N SER A 458 3.21 26.19 0.78
CA SER A 458 2.73 25.96 -0.59
C SER A 458 3.21 24.65 -1.18
N GLU A 459 4.46 24.27 -0.93
CA GLU A 459 5.03 22.99 -1.36
C GLU A 459 4.23 21.79 -0.85
N MET A 460 3.58 21.90 0.32
CA MET A 460 2.72 20.83 0.86
C MET A 460 1.53 20.49 -0.05
N PHE A 461 1.17 21.39 -0.97
CA PHE A 461 0.06 21.23 -1.92
C PHE A 461 0.49 20.82 -3.33
N SER A 462 1.79 20.85 -3.65
CA SER A 462 2.36 20.57 -4.98
C SER A 462 1.82 19.30 -5.66
N ASN A 463 1.66 18.23 -4.87
CA ASN A 463 1.19 16.92 -5.35
C ASN A 463 -0.20 16.53 -4.83
N VAL A 464 -1.05 17.51 -4.51
CA VAL A 464 -2.40 17.27 -3.96
C VAL A 464 -3.47 17.52 -5.03
N GLU A 465 -4.37 16.55 -5.23
CA GLU A 465 -5.55 16.73 -6.07
C GLU A 465 -6.63 17.57 -5.34
N LEU A 466 -6.48 18.89 -5.40
CA LEU A 466 -7.38 19.86 -4.73
C LEU A 466 -8.81 19.89 -5.32
N ASN A 467 -9.03 19.31 -6.49
CA ASN A 467 -10.33 19.28 -7.18
C ASN A 467 -11.35 18.38 -6.47
N GLU A 468 -10.91 17.39 -5.67
CA GLU A 468 -11.78 16.54 -4.84
C GLU A 468 -12.24 17.22 -3.54
N MET A 469 -11.70 18.40 -3.19
CA MET A 469 -12.22 19.21 -2.08
C MET A 469 -13.47 19.98 -2.54
N THR A 470 -14.61 19.29 -2.67
CA THR A 470 -15.89 19.86 -3.12
C THR A 470 -16.78 20.34 -1.96
N GLU A 471 -17.70 21.25 -2.27
CA GLU A 471 -18.71 21.80 -1.34
C GLU A 471 -19.66 20.74 -0.75
N GLU A 472 -19.86 19.60 -1.41
CA GLU A 472 -20.68 18.49 -0.93
C GLU A 472 -20.11 17.83 0.34
N SER A 473 -18.79 17.97 0.58
CA SER A 473 -18.13 17.45 1.79
C SER A 473 -18.41 18.27 3.05
N LEU A 474 -19.11 19.41 2.95
CA LEU A 474 -19.36 20.35 4.05
C LEU A 474 -20.80 20.28 4.60
N THR A 475 -21.67 19.44 4.05
CA THR A 475 -23.06 19.29 4.50
C THR A 475 -23.22 18.12 5.47
N LEU A 476 -22.81 18.31 6.73
CA LEU A 476 -23.57 17.90 7.91
C LEU A 476 -22.91 18.44 9.19
N ILE A 477 -23.71 19.17 9.95
CA ILE A 477 -23.37 19.90 11.16
C ILE A 477 -23.12 18.87 12.26
N GLU A 478 -21.90 18.77 12.78
CA GLU A 478 -21.56 17.82 13.86
C GLU A 478 -22.52 17.91 15.06
N ASP A 479 -23.09 19.09 15.32
CA ASP A 479 -24.07 19.33 16.38
C ASP A 479 -25.47 18.77 16.06
N GLU A 480 -25.93 18.81 14.80
CA GLU A 480 -27.19 18.15 14.36
C GLU A 480 -27.05 16.63 14.42
N LYS A 481 -25.85 16.12 14.15
CA LYS A 481 -25.58 14.69 14.25
C LYS A 481 -25.55 14.23 15.71
N LEU A 482 -24.90 14.97 16.60
CA LEU A 482 -24.90 14.66 18.03
C LEU A 482 -26.33 14.66 18.58
N GLU A 483 -27.14 15.64 18.21
CA GLU A 483 -28.56 15.69 18.54
C GLU A 483 -29.33 14.48 18.00
N ASN A 484 -29.15 14.13 16.72
CA ASN A 484 -29.79 12.96 16.13
C ASN A 484 -29.39 11.67 16.86
N LEU A 485 -28.12 11.53 17.26
CA LEU A 485 -27.66 10.38 18.04
C LEU A 485 -28.30 10.33 19.44
N VAL A 486 -28.37 11.47 20.13
CA VAL A 486 -29.06 11.57 21.44
C VAL A 486 -30.54 11.24 21.29
N GLN A 487 -31.19 11.74 20.24
CA GLN A 487 -32.60 11.51 19.97
C GLN A 487 -32.86 10.03 19.60
N GLN A 488 -31.98 9.39 18.84
CA GLN A 488 -32.05 7.96 18.55
C GLN A 488 -31.85 7.12 19.81
N LEU A 489 -30.88 7.47 20.67
CA LEU A 489 -30.73 6.85 21.99
C LEU A 489 -32.02 6.99 22.83
N LYS A 490 -32.64 8.18 22.81
CA LYS A 490 -33.93 8.46 23.46
C LYS A 490 -35.05 7.57 22.92
N TYR A 491 -35.08 7.28 21.61
CA TYR A 491 -36.09 6.37 21.04
C TYR A 491 -35.82 4.89 21.34
N THR A 492 -34.56 4.45 21.31
CA THR A 492 -34.19 3.05 21.60
C THR A 492 -34.55 2.64 23.03
N ILE A 493 -34.39 3.56 23.99
CA ILE A 493 -34.76 3.35 25.39
C ILE A 493 -36.26 3.68 25.55
N ALA A 494 -37.14 2.71 25.28
CA ALA A 494 -38.58 2.92 25.29
C ALA A 494 -39.13 3.30 26.69
N ASP A 495 -38.76 2.54 27.73
CA ASP A 495 -39.39 2.63 29.06
C ASP A 495 -38.59 3.49 30.05
N LYS A 496 -38.38 4.78 29.82
CA LYS A 496 -37.41 5.61 30.58
C LYS A 496 -37.78 5.83 32.05
N THR A 497 -36.80 5.74 32.95
CA THR A 497 -36.96 6.16 34.36
C THR A 497 -37.07 7.68 34.48
N ASN A 498 -37.63 8.18 35.60
CA ASN A 498 -37.65 9.63 35.86
C ASN A 498 -36.24 10.26 35.92
N HIS A 499 -35.25 9.48 36.34
CA HIS A 499 -33.86 9.91 36.32
C HIS A 499 -33.33 10.03 34.88
N GLU A 500 -33.56 9.03 34.03
CA GLU A 500 -33.16 9.05 32.61
C GLU A 500 -33.83 10.20 31.84
N LYS A 501 -35.12 10.48 32.10
CA LYS A 501 -35.84 11.61 31.49
C LYS A 501 -35.17 12.95 31.83
N ARG A 502 -34.86 13.20 33.11
CA ARG A 502 -34.16 14.42 33.54
C ARG A 502 -32.80 14.59 32.85
N LEU A 503 -32.03 13.50 32.73
CA LEU A 503 -30.73 13.54 32.05
C LEU A 503 -30.88 13.85 30.55
N PHE A 504 -31.90 13.34 29.86
CA PHE A 504 -32.19 13.72 28.48
C PHE A 504 -32.58 15.20 28.37
N ASP A 505 -33.40 15.72 29.28
CA ASP A 505 -33.80 17.12 29.28
C ASP A 505 -32.60 18.07 29.50
N GLU A 506 -31.64 17.70 30.36
CA GLU A 506 -30.35 18.41 30.51
C GLU A 506 -29.55 18.45 29.21
N ILE A 507 -29.44 17.31 28.52
CA ILE A 507 -28.75 17.23 27.21
C ILE A 507 -29.44 18.15 26.18
N ASP A 508 -30.77 18.12 26.12
CA ASP A 508 -31.56 18.92 25.17
C ASP A 508 -31.34 20.44 25.42
N ILE A 509 -31.19 20.88 26.68
CA ILE A 509 -30.86 22.28 27.02
C ILE A 509 -29.48 22.67 26.48
N ILE A 510 -28.47 21.83 26.70
CA ILE A 510 -27.08 22.10 26.27
C ILE A 510 -27.01 22.23 24.74
N ILE A 511 -27.67 21.32 24.02
CA ILE A 511 -27.71 21.33 22.54
C ILE A 511 -28.38 22.61 22.02
N ASN A 512 -29.53 22.99 22.59
CA ASN A 512 -30.26 24.18 22.14
C ASN A 512 -29.49 25.49 22.39
N LEU A 513 -28.80 25.61 23.53
CA LEU A 513 -27.94 26.76 23.83
C LEU A 513 -26.78 26.89 22.83
N ALA A 514 -26.22 25.78 22.37
CA ALA A 514 -25.15 25.79 21.36
C ALA A 514 -25.66 26.16 19.96
N LYS A 515 -26.84 25.69 19.56
CA LYS A 515 -27.46 26.01 18.27
C LYS A 515 -27.71 27.51 18.08
N MET A 516 -28.14 28.21 19.14
CA MET A 516 -28.36 29.65 19.08
C MET A 516 -27.07 30.45 18.80
N LYS A 517 -25.88 29.85 18.95
CA LYS A 517 -24.58 30.47 18.66
C LYS A 517 -24.03 30.17 17.25
N SER A 518 -24.58 29.23 16.46
CA SER A 518 -23.87 28.62 15.31
C SER A 518 -24.36 28.96 13.89
N THR A 519 -25.08 30.05 13.65
CA THR A 519 -25.71 30.37 12.34
C THR A 519 -24.80 30.94 11.23
N LYS A 520 -23.47 30.81 11.30
CA LYS A 520 -22.51 31.38 10.29
C LYS A 520 -21.51 30.38 9.66
N THR A 521 -21.66 29.09 9.91
CA THR A 521 -20.60 28.07 9.80
C THR A 521 -20.28 27.54 8.40
N ARG A 522 -21.22 27.59 7.44
CA ARG A 522 -21.04 26.99 6.11
C ARG A 522 -20.19 27.84 5.16
N THR A 523 -20.30 29.16 5.26
CA THR A 523 -19.57 30.10 4.39
C THR A 523 -18.07 30.14 4.67
N ASP A 524 -17.66 29.95 5.93
CA ASP A 524 -16.27 30.18 6.34
C ASP A 524 -15.36 28.97 6.09
N SER A 525 -15.88 27.74 6.17
CA SER A 525 -15.14 26.53 5.73
C SER A 525 -14.90 26.51 4.22
N SER A 526 -15.87 26.96 3.41
CA SER A 526 -15.67 27.12 1.96
C SER A 526 -14.63 28.20 1.66
N ARG A 527 -14.66 29.33 2.39
CA ARG A 527 -13.65 30.39 2.27
C ARG A 527 -12.24 29.91 2.60
N ALA A 528 -12.08 29.03 3.60
CA ALA A 528 -10.80 28.43 3.95
C ALA A 528 -10.20 27.62 2.80
N ILE A 529 -11.01 26.75 2.17
CA ILE A 529 -10.57 25.94 1.04
C ILE A 529 -10.25 26.81 -0.18
N ILE A 530 -11.06 27.84 -0.44
CA ILE A 530 -10.80 28.82 -1.51
C ILE A 530 -9.49 29.56 -1.25
N LEU A 531 -9.22 29.99 -0.01
CA LEU A 531 -7.95 30.63 0.36
C LEU A 531 -6.77 29.71 0.07
N LEU A 532 -6.81 28.45 0.54
CA LEU A 532 -5.74 27.48 0.29
C LEU A 532 -5.53 27.20 -1.20
N LYS A 533 -6.61 27.07 -1.99
CA LYS A 533 -6.55 26.94 -3.44
C LYS A 533 -5.94 28.17 -4.10
N SER A 534 -6.30 29.38 -3.64
CA SER A 534 -5.77 30.64 -4.17
C SER A 534 -4.28 30.82 -3.85
N LEU A 535 -3.85 30.49 -2.63
CA LEU A 535 -2.44 30.46 -2.23
C LEU A 535 -1.62 29.56 -3.15
N PHE A 536 -2.12 28.34 -3.38
CA PHE A 536 -1.46 27.37 -4.26
C PHE A 536 -1.32 27.86 -5.71
N VAL A 537 -2.37 28.49 -6.26
CA VAL A 537 -2.34 28.99 -7.63
C VAL A 537 -1.47 30.25 -7.76
N ASN A 538 -1.51 31.14 -6.77
CA ASN A 538 -0.86 32.45 -6.85
C ASN A 538 0.64 32.39 -6.54
N LEU A 539 1.09 31.57 -5.58
CA LEU A 539 2.52 31.40 -5.28
C LEU A 539 3.30 30.74 -6.42
N ASN A 540 2.63 29.94 -7.26
CA ASN A 540 3.23 29.28 -8.42
C ASN A 540 3.21 30.15 -9.70
N LYS A 541 2.53 31.31 -9.70
CA LYS A 541 2.30 32.12 -10.92
C LYS A 541 2.69 33.60 -10.81
N ILE A 542 2.81 34.17 -9.61
CA ILE A 542 3.00 35.61 -9.40
C ILE A 542 4.13 35.86 -8.39
N LEU A 543 4.93 36.89 -8.62
CA LEU A 543 5.84 37.47 -7.63
C LEU A 543 5.02 38.07 -6.49
N ILE A 544 4.82 37.31 -5.42
CA ILE A 544 4.18 37.76 -4.18
C ILE A 544 5.13 38.68 -3.42
N ASP A 545 4.67 39.87 -3.01
CA ASP A 545 5.46 40.82 -2.21
C ASP A 545 5.18 40.68 -0.69
N LEU A 546 5.89 41.43 0.15
CA LEU A 546 5.73 41.37 1.62
C LEU A 546 4.35 41.87 2.11
N THR A 547 3.67 42.72 1.34
CA THR A 547 2.33 43.25 1.65
C THR A 547 1.27 42.17 1.44
N ASP A 548 1.42 41.38 0.37
CA ASP A 548 0.58 40.22 0.09
C ASP A 548 0.69 39.15 1.20
N VAL A 549 1.89 38.95 1.76
CA VAL A 549 2.12 38.04 2.90
C VAL A 549 1.32 38.45 4.14
N GLU A 550 1.34 39.74 4.52
CA GLU A 550 0.57 40.22 5.67
C GLU A 550 -0.94 40.19 5.41
N GLY A 551 -1.38 40.46 4.17
CA GLY A 551 -2.78 40.30 3.76
C GLY A 551 -3.26 38.85 3.93
N LEU A 552 -2.47 37.89 3.46
CA LEU A 552 -2.74 36.45 3.61
C LEU A 552 -2.77 36.01 5.07
N LYS A 553 -1.86 36.51 5.91
CA LYS A 553 -1.84 36.25 7.35
C LYS A 553 -3.10 36.75 8.03
N SER A 554 -3.48 38.00 7.76
CA SER A 554 -4.69 38.60 8.33
C SER A 554 -5.93 37.83 7.91
N TYR A 555 -6.03 37.46 6.64
CA TYR A 555 -7.17 36.72 6.11
C TYR A 555 -7.23 35.28 6.64
N ALA A 556 -6.10 34.59 6.77
CA ALA A 556 -6.03 33.26 7.41
C ALA A 556 -6.47 33.33 8.89
N LYS A 557 -6.05 34.37 9.62
CA LYS A 557 -6.44 34.60 11.02
C LYS A 557 -7.94 34.90 11.16
N GLU A 558 -8.50 35.70 10.25
CA GLU A 558 -9.95 35.95 10.20
C GLU A 558 -10.73 34.66 9.97
N ILE A 559 -10.31 33.83 9.02
CA ILE A 559 -10.95 32.54 8.75
C ILE A 559 -10.81 31.60 9.94
N LEU A 560 -9.64 31.50 10.59
CA LEU A 560 -9.44 30.70 11.80
C LEU A 560 -10.39 31.09 12.93
N ASN A 561 -10.63 32.39 13.11
CA ASN A 561 -11.57 32.89 14.11
C ASN A 561 -13.04 32.55 13.76
N ASN A 562 -13.35 32.34 12.47
CA ASN A 562 -14.71 32.13 11.97
C ASN A 562 -15.06 30.65 11.67
N ILE A 563 -14.08 29.77 11.42
CA ILE A 563 -14.33 28.31 11.34
C ILE A 563 -14.79 27.86 12.74
N PRO A 564 -15.99 27.28 12.88
CA PRO A 564 -16.69 27.20 14.15
C PRO A 564 -15.87 26.60 15.28
N PHE A 565 -15.95 27.28 16.43
CA PHE A 565 -16.20 26.59 17.67
C PHE A 565 -17.57 25.90 17.56
N GLN A 566 -17.52 24.59 17.62
CA GLN A 566 -18.65 23.68 17.86
C GLN A 566 -19.29 23.99 19.23
N ILE A 567 -20.32 23.23 19.64
CA ILE A 567 -20.63 23.07 21.08
C ILE A 567 -19.31 23.08 21.86
N ASP A 568 -19.15 23.97 22.86
CA ASP A 568 -17.92 24.08 23.65
C ASP A 568 -17.43 22.67 24.04
N SER A 569 -16.13 22.42 23.95
CA SER A 569 -15.50 21.18 24.43
C SER A 569 -16.04 20.74 25.80
N HIS A 570 -16.34 21.70 26.69
CA HIS A 570 -16.96 21.47 27.98
C HIS A 570 -18.39 20.90 27.85
N ASN A 571 -19.21 21.52 27.02
CA ASN A 571 -20.59 21.10 26.76
C ASN A 571 -20.66 19.74 26.06
N ARG A 572 -19.74 19.42 25.13
CA ARG A 572 -19.66 18.09 24.50
C ARG A 572 -19.26 17.01 25.50
N LYS A 573 -18.28 17.32 26.36
CA LYS A 573 -17.87 16.48 27.49
C LYS A 573 -19.05 16.19 28.43
N GLU A 574 -19.84 17.21 28.74
CA GLU A 574 -21.02 17.07 29.58
C GLU A 574 -22.11 16.20 28.94
N ILE A 575 -22.46 16.45 27.66
CA ILE A 575 -23.41 15.62 26.91
C ILE A 575 -23.00 14.14 26.91
N PHE A 576 -21.71 13.85 26.70
CA PHE A 576 -21.21 12.49 26.76
C PHE A 576 -21.38 11.87 28.15
N LEU A 577 -20.96 12.56 29.21
CA LEU A 577 -21.05 12.04 30.58
C LEU A 577 -22.50 11.75 30.98
N LEU A 578 -23.43 12.62 30.60
CA LEU A 578 -24.87 12.42 30.80
C LEU A 578 -25.38 11.22 29.99
N SER A 579 -25.00 11.10 28.73
CA SER A 579 -25.35 9.96 27.87
C SER A 579 -24.83 8.63 28.44
N MET A 580 -23.62 8.60 29.01
CA MET A 580 -23.08 7.40 29.65
C MET A 580 -23.83 7.00 30.92
N LYS A 581 -24.27 7.97 31.72
CA LYS A 581 -25.14 7.70 32.89
C LYS A 581 -26.46 7.06 32.43
N ILE A 582 -27.06 7.60 31.36
CA ILE A 582 -28.27 7.04 30.74
C ILE A 582 -28.03 5.61 30.27
N CYS A 583 -26.97 5.36 29.49
CA CYS A 583 -26.65 4.03 28.96
C CYS A 583 -26.41 3.01 30.08
N ARG A 584 -25.64 3.35 31.12
CA ARG A 584 -25.37 2.46 32.27
C ARG A 584 -26.67 2.08 33.00
N SER A 585 -27.58 3.04 33.19
CA SER A 585 -28.90 2.80 33.79
C SER A 585 -29.78 1.91 32.89
N ALA A 586 -29.85 2.23 31.60
CA ALA A 586 -30.74 1.55 30.65
C ALA A 586 -30.28 0.11 30.34
N LEU A 587 -28.98 -0.17 30.28
CA LEU A 587 -28.44 -1.50 29.92
C LEU A 587 -28.89 -2.62 30.87
N LEU A 588 -29.14 -2.31 32.15
CA LEU A 588 -29.57 -3.30 33.14
C LEU A 588 -30.99 -3.83 32.89
N ARG A 589 -31.81 -3.06 32.17
CA ARG A 589 -33.25 -3.27 31.99
C ARG A 589 -33.67 -3.38 30.52
N THR A 590 -32.76 -3.11 29.58
CA THR A 590 -33.01 -3.22 28.15
C THR A 590 -32.96 -4.69 27.72
N PRO A 591 -33.91 -5.16 26.88
CA PRO A 591 -33.85 -6.52 26.30
C PRO A 591 -32.54 -6.76 25.55
N GLU A 592 -32.03 -7.98 25.58
CA GLU A 592 -30.72 -8.35 25.01
C GLU A 592 -30.56 -7.95 23.54
N GLU A 593 -31.65 -7.98 22.77
CA GLU A 593 -31.71 -7.58 21.36
C GLU A 593 -31.42 -6.07 21.17
N LYS A 594 -31.93 -5.22 22.08
CA LYS A 594 -31.77 -3.76 22.03
C LYS A 594 -30.54 -3.24 22.77
N LYS A 595 -29.92 -4.06 23.63
CA LYS A 595 -28.67 -3.67 24.32
C LYS A 595 -27.61 -3.25 23.31
N SER A 596 -27.42 -4.05 22.25
CA SER A 596 -26.43 -3.74 21.21
C SER A 596 -26.64 -2.39 20.51
N GLU A 597 -27.88 -1.92 20.40
CA GLU A 597 -28.20 -0.60 19.85
C GLU A 597 -27.88 0.53 20.85
N VAL A 598 -28.18 0.33 22.15
CA VAL A 598 -27.81 1.29 23.21
C VAL A 598 -26.30 1.43 23.30
N GLU A 599 -25.55 0.33 23.23
CA GLU A 599 -24.08 0.32 23.18
C GLU A 599 -23.56 1.09 21.96
N LYS A 600 -24.15 0.84 20.78
CA LYS A 600 -23.81 1.54 19.53
C LYS A 600 -23.97 3.06 19.69
N PHE A 601 -25.11 3.53 20.20
CA PHE A 601 -25.33 4.97 20.35
C PHE A 601 -24.39 5.61 21.37
N ALA A 602 -24.11 4.92 22.48
CA ALA A 602 -23.13 5.38 23.46
C ALA A 602 -21.75 5.65 22.81
N TYR A 603 -21.31 4.73 21.96
CA TYR A 603 -20.01 4.83 21.30
C TYR A 603 -19.97 5.88 20.18
N LEU A 604 -21.08 6.05 19.46
CA LEU A 604 -21.20 7.12 18.47
C LEU A 604 -21.23 8.51 19.13
N ILE A 605 -21.87 8.63 20.29
CA ILE A 605 -21.89 9.87 21.10
C ILE A 605 -20.49 10.15 21.67
N TYR A 606 -19.79 9.12 22.18
CA TYR A 606 -18.37 9.24 22.60
C TYR A 606 -17.54 9.87 21.50
N HIS A 607 -17.59 9.30 20.30
CA HIS A 607 -16.75 9.75 19.20
C HIS A 607 -17.13 11.14 18.70
N ALA A 608 -18.41 11.50 18.69
CA ALA A 608 -18.84 12.86 18.39
C ALA A 608 -18.31 13.87 19.42
N ALA A 609 -18.22 13.48 20.70
CA ALA A 609 -17.61 14.31 21.74
C ALA A 609 -16.07 14.39 21.60
N ASP A 610 -15.40 13.26 21.35
CA ASP A 610 -13.94 13.16 21.13
C ASP A 610 -13.49 14.03 19.95
N CYS A 611 -14.19 13.96 18.82
CA CYS A 611 -13.88 14.76 17.63
C CYS A 611 -13.96 16.27 17.83
N GLY A 612 -14.73 16.72 18.82
CA GLY A 612 -14.95 18.15 19.07
C GLY A 612 -14.16 18.75 20.22
N THR A 613 -13.32 17.96 20.90
CA THR A 613 -12.47 18.44 21.99
C THR A 613 -11.00 18.46 21.59
N SER A 614 -10.28 19.50 22.03
CA SER A 614 -8.81 19.56 21.95
C SER A 614 -8.12 19.05 23.22
N ASP A 615 -8.88 18.63 24.24
CA ASP A 615 -8.36 18.14 25.53
C ASP A 615 -7.97 16.65 25.44
N ILE A 616 -6.77 16.40 24.93
CA ILE A 616 -6.20 15.05 24.73
C ILE A 616 -6.17 14.25 26.04
N LYS A 617 -5.89 14.91 27.17
CA LYS A 617 -5.77 14.25 28.48
C LYS A 617 -7.12 13.73 28.95
N TRP A 618 -8.18 14.52 28.80
CA TRP A 618 -9.53 14.08 29.10
C TRP A 618 -9.98 12.94 28.19
N VAL A 619 -9.66 12.99 26.89
CA VAL A 619 -9.96 11.91 25.93
C VAL A 619 -9.30 10.59 26.36
N GLU A 620 -8.04 10.63 26.81
CA GLU A 620 -7.33 9.46 27.30
C GLU A 620 -7.94 8.88 28.58
N GLU A 621 -8.29 9.71 29.56
CA GLU A 621 -8.97 9.30 30.80
C GLU A 621 -10.31 8.62 30.50
N LEU A 622 -11.07 9.18 29.56
CA LEU A 622 -12.38 8.68 29.16
C LEU A 622 -12.31 7.37 28.36
N ARG A 623 -11.29 7.26 27.49
CA ARG A 623 -10.97 6.02 26.78
C ARG A 623 -10.65 4.89 27.75
N ASN A 624 -9.92 5.20 28.82
CA ASN A 624 -9.65 4.24 29.88
C ASN A 624 -10.94 3.83 30.62
N GLU A 625 -11.84 4.75 30.93
CA GLU A 625 -13.15 4.42 31.54
C GLU A 625 -14.04 3.49 30.70
N LEU A 626 -14.03 3.65 29.37
CA LEU A 626 -14.74 2.77 28.44
C LEU A 626 -14.12 1.37 28.35
N ASN A 627 -12.80 1.27 28.58
CA ASN A 627 -12.03 0.03 28.48
C ASN A 627 -11.94 -0.76 29.81
N ASP A 628 -11.92 -0.07 30.95
CA ASP A 628 -11.80 -0.68 32.30
C ASP A 628 -13.11 -1.34 32.75
N LYS A 629 -14.25 -0.83 32.28
CA LYS A 629 -15.55 -1.44 32.58
C LYS A 629 -15.86 -2.45 31.49
N SER A 630 -15.82 -3.73 31.86
CA SER A 630 -16.19 -4.94 31.08
C SER A 630 -17.57 -4.93 30.40
N LEU A 631 -18.25 -3.79 30.35
CA LEU A 631 -19.62 -3.57 29.90
C LEU A 631 -19.83 -3.80 28.39
N PHE A 632 -18.80 -3.67 27.54
CA PHE A 632 -19.01 -3.53 26.08
C PHE A 632 -18.17 -4.45 25.19
N ILE A 633 -17.28 -5.27 25.77
CA ILE A 633 -16.38 -6.14 24.98
C ILE A 633 -16.55 -7.59 25.42
N ASN A 634 -17.47 -8.30 24.77
CA ASN A 634 -17.43 -9.75 24.80
C ASN A 634 -16.24 -10.22 23.96
N LYS A 635 -15.15 -10.63 24.64
CA LYS A 635 -13.99 -11.26 24.00
C LYS A 635 -14.44 -12.58 23.37
N TYR A 636 -14.65 -12.57 22.06
CA TYR A 636 -14.89 -13.78 21.29
C TYR A 636 -13.69 -14.72 21.41
N LYS A 637 -13.83 -15.80 22.18
CA LYS A 637 -12.94 -16.95 22.09
C LYS A 637 -13.19 -17.61 20.74
N GLN A 638 -12.21 -17.56 19.84
CA GLN A 638 -12.18 -18.42 18.67
C GLN A 638 -11.02 -19.39 18.76
N ARG A 639 -11.36 -20.68 18.86
CA ARG A 639 -10.62 -21.79 18.27
C ARG A 639 -11.63 -22.85 17.86
N LYS A 640 -11.93 -22.92 16.56
CA LYS A 640 -12.38 -24.17 15.93
C LYS A 640 -11.43 -24.42 14.76
N GLU A 641 -10.64 -25.48 14.86
CA GLU A 641 -9.90 -26.00 13.72
C GLU A 641 -10.90 -26.58 12.73
N TYR A 642 -10.82 -26.12 11.49
CA TYR A 642 -11.65 -26.62 10.40
C TYR A 642 -10.83 -27.66 9.62
N ASN A 643 -11.11 -28.94 9.87
CA ASN A 643 -10.54 -30.05 9.12
C ASN A 643 -11.46 -30.34 7.92
N ILE A 644 -11.18 -29.68 6.79
CA ILE A 644 -11.81 -29.97 5.49
C ILE A 644 -10.97 -31.07 4.82
N THR A 645 -11.61 -32.06 4.21
CA THR A 645 -10.96 -33.16 3.47
C THR A 645 -10.32 -32.67 2.17
N GLU A 646 -9.28 -33.36 1.70
CA GLU A 646 -8.56 -33.05 0.46
C GLU A 646 -9.49 -33.07 -0.78
N GLU A 647 -10.42 -34.03 -0.85
CA GLU A 647 -11.43 -34.13 -1.91
C GLU A 647 -12.31 -32.87 -2.00
N LYS A 648 -12.75 -32.34 -0.85
CA LYS A 648 -13.55 -31.12 -0.81
C LYS A 648 -12.76 -29.91 -1.32
N TYR A 649 -11.45 -29.85 -1.06
CA TYR A 649 -10.60 -28.78 -1.62
C TYR A 649 -10.41 -28.88 -3.13
N ASN A 650 -10.21 -30.08 -3.66
CA ASN A 650 -10.04 -30.26 -5.11
C ASN A 650 -11.29 -29.85 -5.88
N ASN A 651 -12.47 -30.24 -5.38
CA ASN A 651 -13.75 -29.80 -5.94
C ASN A 651 -13.92 -28.27 -5.89
N LEU A 652 -13.48 -27.64 -4.79
CA LEU A 652 -13.53 -26.18 -4.63
C LEU A 652 -12.57 -25.45 -5.57
N LEU A 653 -11.35 -25.98 -5.75
CA LEU A 653 -10.37 -25.42 -6.66
C LEU A 653 -10.90 -25.45 -8.10
N GLU A 654 -11.49 -26.57 -8.52
CA GLU A 654 -12.10 -26.69 -9.85
C GLU A 654 -13.25 -25.71 -10.05
N LEU A 655 -14.12 -25.55 -9.06
CA LEU A 655 -15.22 -24.58 -9.11
C LEU A 655 -14.70 -23.15 -9.27
N LYS A 656 -13.72 -22.74 -8.45
CA LYS A 656 -13.15 -21.39 -8.49
C LYS A 656 -12.37 -21.12 -9.78
N LEU A 657 -11.66 -22.10 -10.32
CA LEU A 657 -10.98 -21.99 -11.61
C LEU A 657 -11.98 -21.86 -12.78
N SER A 658 -13.07 -22.63 -12.75
CA SER A 658 -14.15 -22.53 -13.73
C SER A 658 -14.82 -21.15 -13.68
N GLU A 659 -15.11 -20.66 -12.47
CA GLU A 659 -15.67 -19.34 -12.24
C GLU A 659 -14.73 -18.23 -12.78
N LEU A 660 -13.43 -18.30 -12.47
CA LEU A 660 -12.43 -17.38 -12.99
C LEU A 660 -12.36 -17.40 -14.52
N LYS A 661 -12.36 -18.60 -15.12
CA LYS A 661 -12.33 -18.78 -16.58
C LYS A 661 -13.54 -18.14 -17.26
N ASN A 662 -14.73 -18.28 -16.67
CA ASN A 662 -15.96 -17.66 -17.18
C ASN A 662 -15.91 -16.13 -17.09
N ILE A 663 -15.43 -15.57 -15.97
CA ILE A 663 -15.27 -14.12 -15.81
C ILE A 663 -14.27 -13.54 -16.81
N LEU A 664 -13.10 -14.19 -16.99
CA LEU A 664 -12.09 -13.72 -17.94
C LEU A 664 -12.59 -13.78 -19.39
N ARG A 665 -13.35 -14.82 -19.77
CA ARG A 665 -13.96 -14.94 -21.11
C ARG A 665 -15.04 -13.90 -21.35
N LYS A 666 -15.96 -13.73 -20.39
CA LYS A 666 -17.08 -12.76 -20.47
C LYS A 666 -16.59 -11.32 -20.69
N ASN A 667 -15.40 -11.00 -20.17
CA ASN A 667 -14.79 -9.67 -20.29
C ASN A 667 -13.67 -9.60 -21.34
N GLU A 668 -13.54 -10.61 -22.19
CA GLU A 668 -12.55 -10.69 -23.29
C GLU A 668 -11.07 -10.56 -22.84
N LEU A 669 -10.78 -10.84 -21.57
CA LEU A 669 -9.43 -10.73 -20.98
C LEU A 669 -8.50 -11.89 -21.37
N CYS A 670 -9.06 -12.98 -21.90
CA CYS A 670 -8.27 -14.10 -22.44
C CYS A 670 -7.52 -13.72 -23.73
N GLY A 671 -8.03 -12.76 -24.53
CA GLY A 671 -7.48 -12.34 -25.82
C GLY A 671 -6.31 -11.36 -25.71
N ASN A 672 -6.27 -10.36 -26.61
CA ASN A 672 -5.25 -9.31 -26.61
C ASN A 672 -5.38 -8.42 -25.36
N LEU A 673 -4.54 -8.70 -24.35
CA LEU A 673 -4.59 -7.99 -23.07
C LEU A 673 -4.23 -6.51 -23.24
N THR A 674 -3.35 -6.15 -24.18
CA THR A 674 -2.91 -4.77 -24.41
C THR A 674 -4.09 -3.84 -24.72
N GLU A 675 -5.08 -4.32 -25.49
CA GLU A 675 -6.27 -3.54 -25.83
C GLU A 675 -7.27 -3.42 -24.66
N LYS A 676 -7.40 -4.48 -23.84
CA LYS A 676 -8.40 -4.54 -22.76
C LYS A 676 -7.88 -4.06 -21.41
N LEU A 677 -6.56 -3.93 -21.25
CA LEU A 677 -5.94 -3.48 -20.00
C LEU A 677 -6.45 -2.10 -19.54
N PRO A 678 -6.62 -1.08 -20.40
CA PRO A 678 -7.16 0.22 -19.98
C PRO A 678 -8.59 0.12 -19.45
N SER A 679 -9.47 -0.68 -20.08
CA SER A 679 -10.83 -0.92 -19.58
C SER A 679 -10.82 -1.66 -18.25
N TYR A 680 -9.97 -2.68 -18.12
CA TYR A 680 -9.81 -3.42 -16.87
C TYR A 680 -9.32 -2.51 -15.74
N LYS A 681 -8.34 -1.65 -15.98
CA LYS A 681 -7.80 -0.68 -15.00
C LYS A 681 -8.85 0.33 -14.50
N ARG A 682 -9.89 0.62 -15.30
CA ARG A 682 -11.01 1.51 -14.92
C ARG A 682 -12.14 0.76 -14.23
N ASP A 683 -12.35 -0.52 -14.52
CA ASP A 683 -13.43 -1.31 -13.91
C ASP A 683 -13.04 -1.87 -12.54
N LYS A 684 -13.32 -1.09 -11.50
CA LYS A 684 -13.09 -1.48 -10.09
C LYS A 684 -13.92 -2.68 -9.63
N LYS A 685 -15.09 -2.92 -10.23
CA LYS A 685 -15.93 -4.07 -9.89
C LYS A 685 -15.27 -5.36 -10.39
N LEU A 686 -14.83 -5.36 -11.65
CA LEU A 686 -14.13 -6.48 -12.26
C LEU A 686 -12.80 -6.77 -11.56
N GLN A 687 -12.04 -5.73 -11.17
CA GLN A 687 -10.84 -5.87 -10.35
C GLN A 687 -11.14 -6.63 -9.05
N GLY A 688 -12.14 -6.17 -8.28
CA GLY A 688 -12.52 -6.81 -7.00
C GLY A 688 -12.94 -8.27 -7.16
N VAL A 689 -13.65 -8.62 -8.24
CA VAL A 689 -14.04 -10.00 -8.54
C VAL A 689 -12.82 -10.88 -8.83
N ILE A 690 -11.93 -10.44 -9.71
CA ILE A 690 -10.73 -11.20 -10.10
C ILE A 690 -9.79 -11.37 -8.90
N GLU A 691 -9.54 -10.30 -8.14
CA GLU A 691 -8.71 -10.36 -6.93
C GLU A 691 -9.25 -11.36 -5.91
N MET A 692 -10.57 -11.38 -5.69
CA MET A 692 -11.22 -12.28 -4.74
C MET A 692 -11.05 -13.75 -5.19
N LEU A 693 -11.29 -14.04 -6.47
CA LEU A 693 -11.12 -15.38 -7.02
C LEU A 693 -9.67 -15.86 -6.98
N VAL A 694 -8.72 -15.00 -7.37
CA VAL A 694 -7.28 -15.31 -7.30
C VAL A 694 -6.85 -15.53 -5.86
N LEU A 695 -7.31 -14.70 -4.92
CA LEU A 695 -7.04 -14.87 -3.49
C LEU A 695 -7.54 -16.22 -2.97
N ASP A 696 -8.76 -16.63 -3.33
CA ASP A 696 -9.31 -17.92 -2.92
C ASP A 696 -8.53 -19.09 -3.50
N ILE A 697 -8.22 -19.06 -4.80
CA ILE A 697 -7.41 -20.09 -5.47
C ILE A 697 -6.05 -20.22 -4.80
N LEU A 698 -5.33 -19.12 -4.59
CA LEU A 698 -4.04 -19.13 -3.91
C LEU A 698 -4.16 -19.55 -2.43
N SER A 699 -5.27 -19.24 -1.77
CA SER A 699 -5.52 -19.70 -0.39
C SER A 699 -5.68 -21.22 -0.33
N ILE A 700 -6.38 -21.82 -1.30
CA ILE A 700 -6.52 -23.28 -1.43
C ILE A 700 -5.15 -23.92 -1.67
N LEU A 701 -4.38 -23.38 -2.62
CA LEU A 701 -3.05 -23.88 -2.98
C LEU A 701 -2.00 -23.70 -1.87
N THR A 702 -2.22 -22.82 -0.89
CA THR A 702 -1.26 -22.62 0.23
C THR A 702 -1.15 -23.86 1.13
N ARG A 703 -2.20 -24.69 1.25
CA ARG A 703 -2.24 -25.77 2.25
C ARG A 703 -1.51 -27.04 1.84
N SER A 704 -1.32 -27.29 0.55
CA SER A 704 -0.45 -28.37 0.12
C SER A 704 0.99 -27.89 0.22
N GLU A 705 1.82 -28.67 0.91
CA GLU A 705 3.19 -28.26 1.31
C GLU A 705 4.11 -27.91 0.12
N ASN A 706 3.66 -28.13 -1.13
CA ASN A 706 4.46 -28.03 -2.34
C ASN A 706 3.92 -27.10 -3.43
N HIS A 707 2.82 -26.34 -3.25
CA HIS A 707 2.25 -25.53 -4.36
C HIS A 707 2.59 -24.04 -4.33
N LEU A 708 2.83 -23.43 -3.16
CA LEU A 708 3.21 -22.01 -3.09
C LEU A 708 4.50 -21.81 -2.28
N GLU A 709 5.58 -21.42 -2.96
CA GLU A 709 6.83 -21.07 -2.29
C GLU A 709 6.72 -19.75 -1.51
N ASN A 710 7.56 -19.62 -0.48
CA ASN A 710 7.64 -18.45 0.39
C ASN A 710 8.90 -17.64 0.05
N ASN A 711 8.77 -16.68 -0.88
CA ASN A 711 9.89 -15.79 -1.23
C ASN A 711 10.00 -14.69 -0.16
N LEU A 712 10.62 -15.04 0.98
CA LEU A 712 10.87 -14.11 2.09
C LEU A 712 11.57 -12.83 1.63
N PHE A 713 12.44 -12.95 0.62
CA PHE A 713 13.24 -11.90 0.02
C PHE A 713 12.64 -11.28 -1.25
N PHE A 714 11.34 -11.40 -1.49
CA PHE A 714 10.70 -10.81 -2.68
C PHE A 714 11.09 -9.34 -2.95
N SER A 715 11.34 -8.55 -1.89
CA SER A 715 11.74 -7.14 -1.98
C SER A 715 13.27 -6.91 -2.03
N GLY A 716 14.07 -7.96 -1.84
CA GLY A 716 15.55 -7.91 -1.81
C GLY A 716 16.25 -8.70 -2.89
N GLU A 717 15.55 -9.67 -3.49
CA GLU A 717 15.97 -10.34 -4.71
C GLU A 717 15.50 -9.53 -5.91
N LYS A 718 16.25 -9.59 -7.01
CA LYS A 718 15.92 -9.02 -8.32
C LYS A 718 14.68 -9.74 -8.88
N THR A 719 13.52 -9.63 -8.23
CA THR A 719 12.27 -10.32 -8.59
C THR A 719 11.14 -9.30 -8.76
N PRO A 720 10.90 -8.80 -9.98
CA PRO A 720 9.98 -7.68 -10.22
C PRO A 720 8.48 -7.96 -10.05
N LEU A 721 8.09 -9.19 -9.71
CA LEU A 721 6.70 -9.66 -9.86
C LEU A 721 6.18 -10.43 -8.68
N LEU A 722 5.00 -10.05 -8.23
CA LEU A 722 4.27 -10.70 -7.17
C LEU A 722 3.81 -12.10 -7.60
N THR A 723 4.44 -13.14 -7.05
CA THR A 723 4.03 -14.54 -7.29
C THR A 723 3.87 -15.30 -5.97
N GLY A 724 3.28 -16.49 -6.03
CA GLY A 724 3.23 -17.43 -4.90
C GLY A 724 2.58 -16.87 -3.63
N LYS A 725 3.19 -17.15 -2.47
CA LYS A 725 2.71 -16.63 -1.17
C LYS A 725 2.78 -15.11 -1.08
N CYS A 726 3.70 -14.45 -1.79
CA CYS A 726 3.82 -12.99 -1.77
C CYS A 726 2.60 -12.32 -2.41
N LEU A 727 2.14 -12.81 -3.56
CA LEU A 727 0.89 -12.33 -4.16
C LEU A 727 -0.31 -12.62 -3.26
N ARG A 728 -0.44 -13.85 -2.74
CA ARG A 728 -1.53 -14.22 -1.84
C ARG A 728 -1.58 -13.29 -0.63
N ASN A 729 -0.42 -13.04 -0.01
CA ASN A 729 -0.29 -12.14 1.13
C ASN A 729 -0.62 -10.69 0.73
N HIS A 730 -0.18 -10.22 -0.43
CA HIS A 730 -0.54 -8.88 -0.92
C HIS A 730 -2.06 -8.74 -1.09
N LEU A 731 -2.72 -9.71 -1.75
CA LEU A 731 -4.17 -9.69 -1.92
C LEU A 731 -4.91 -9.78 -0.58
N ALA A 732 -4.41 -10.57 0.37
CA ALA A 732 -5.02 -10.70 1.69
C ALA A 732 -4.80 -9.45 2.58
N HIS A 733 -3.61 -8.87 2.54
CA HIS A 733 -3.17 -7.85 3.51
C HIS A 733 -3.15 -6.42 2.98
N TYR A 734 -3.20 -6.21 1.66
CA TYR A 734 -2.95 -4.93 1.00
C TYR A 734 -1.64 -4.29 1.49
N ASN A 735 -0.53 -4.75 0.91
CA ASN A 735 0.80 -4.32 1.34
C ASN A 735 1.26 -3.07 0.59
N ASP A 736 1.31 -1.93 1.26
CA ASP A 736 1.56 -0.62 0.66
C ASP A 736 2.97 -0.51 0.05
N ILE A 737 3.95 -1.26 0.58
CA ILE A 737 5.29 -1.33 -0.02
C ILE A 737 5.24 -1.92 -1.43
N ILE A 738 4.33 -2.86 -1.68
CA ILE A 738 4.21 -3.50 -2.98
C ILE A 738 3.61 -2.52 -3.98
N ASP A 739 2.67 -1.66 -3.57
CA ASP A 739 2.11 -0.60 -4.40
C ASP A 739 3.11 0.54 -4.70
N LEU A 740 4.19 0.63 -3.91
CA LEU A 740 5.29 1.57 -4.14
C LEU A 740 6.37 0.96 -5.04
N MET A 741 6.71 -0.32 -4.81
CA MET A 741 7.83 -1.00 -5.46
C MET A 741 7.42 -1.68 -6.79
N SER A 742 6.19 -2.20 -6.88
CA SER A 742 5.66 -2.75 -8.12
C SER A 742 4.94 -1.67 -8.91
N SER A 743 5.35 -1.47 -10.16
CA SER A 743 4.76 -0.49 -11.07
C SER A 743 3.30 -0.75 -11.41
N ASP A 744 2.81 -2.00 -11.31
CA ASP A 744 1.42 -2.36 -11.63
C ASP A 744 0.98 -3.72 -11.04
N PRO A 745 0.60 -3.78 -9.73
CA PRO A 745 0.07 -5.01 -9.12
C PRO A 745 -1.15 -5.58 -9.86
N LEU A 746 -1.96 -4.73 -10.51
CA LEU A 746 -3.16 -5.16 -11.26
C LEU A 746 -2.77 -5.97 -12.50
N LEU A 747 -1.73 -5.53 -13.22
CA LEU A 747 -1.18 -6.28 -14.35
C LEU A 747 -0.71 -7.68 -13.92
N THR A 748 0.03 -7.76 -12.82
CA THR A 748 0.51 -9.04 -12.30
C THR A 748 -0.66 -9.96 -11.90
N VAL A 749 -1.71 -9.44 -11.26
CA VAL A 749 -2.91 -10.20 -10.89
C VAL A 749 -3.61 -10.78 -12.12
N ILE A 750 -3.83 -9.99 -13.17
CA ILE A 750 -4.54 -10.45 -14.37
C ILE A 750 -3.71 -11.46 -15.18
N LEU A 751 -2.39 -11.28 -15.28
CA LEU A 751 -1.52 -12.24 -15.94
C LEU A 751 -1.50 -13.59 -15.21
N ILE A 752 -1.44 -13.58 -13.87
CA ILE A 752 -1.53 -14.80 -13.07
C ILE A 752 -2.92 -15.44 -13.18
N ALA A 753 -3.98 -14.63 -13.23
CA ALA A 753 -5.34 -15.13 -13.47
C ALA A 753 -5.46 -15.84 -14.82
N LYS A 754 -4.86 -15.29 -15.88
CA LYS A 754 -4.76 -15.95 -17.20
C LYS A 754 -3.98 -17.24 -17.09
N LYS A 755 -2.81 -17.22 -16.46
CA LYS A 755 -1.95 -18.40 -16.33
C LYS A 755 -2.63 -19.56 -15.61
N LEU A 756 -3.35 -19.25 -14.52
CA LEU A 756 -4.12 -20.21 -13.72
C LEU A 756 -5.17 -20.98 -14.53
N ILE A 757 -5.75 -20.38 -15.59
CA ILE A 757 -6.80 -21.03 -16.40
C ILE A 757 -6.26 -21.71 -17.68
N THR A 758 -5.02 -21.41 -18.08
CA THR A 758 -4.37 -21.94 -19.29
C THR A 758 -3.41 -23.10 -19.01
N ASP A 759 -2.92 -23.22 -17.78
CA ASP A 759 -1.99 -24.29 -17.42
C ASP A 759 -2.75 -25.61 -17.17
N ASP A 760 -2.74 -26.49 -18.18
CA ASP A 760 -3.36 -27.83 -18.14
C ASP A 760 -2.50 -28.85 -17.36
N ARG A 761 -1.32 -28.47 -16.82
CA ARG A 761 -0.51 -29.33 -15.96
C ARG A 761 -1.28 -29.60 -14.66
N GLY A 762 -2.04 -30.69 -14.66
CA GLY A 762 -2.79 -31.31 -13.55
C GLY A 762 -3.05 -30.41 -12.35
N LYS A 763 -4.33 -30.15 -12.06
CA LYS A 763 -4.86 -29.33 -10.94
C LYS A 763 -4.22 -29.58 -9.54
N SER A 764 -3.41 -30.64 -9.39
CA SER A 764 -2.60 -31.05 -8.22
C SER A 764 -1.08 -30.81 -8.34
N ASN A 765 -0.57 -30.12 -9.37
CA ASN A 765 0.87 -29.93 -9.62
C ASN A 765 1.27 -28.48 -9.93
N ILE A 766 0.36 -27.51 -9.80
CA ILE A 766 0.67 -26.09 -9.98
C ILE A 766 1.62 -25.65 -8.84
N ARG A 767 2.91 -25.52 -9.13
CA ARG A 767 3.92 -24.98 -8.19
C ARG A 767 4.30 -23.56 -8.59
N PHE A 768 4.25 -22.63 -7.64
CA PHE A 768 4.58 -21.23 -7.87
C PHE A 768 5.98 -20.87 -7.33
N SER A 769 6.86 -20.49 -8.27
CA SER A 769 8.15 -19.79 -8.09
C SER A 769 9.24 -20.51 -7.31
N LYS A 770 10.46 -19.92 -7.36
CA LYS A 770 11.82 -20.47 -7.21
C LYS A 770 12.43 -20.19 -5.82
N SER A 771 13.23 -21.10 -5.26
CA SER A 771 14.20 -20.79 -4.20
C SER A 771 15.48 -20.23 -4.83
N ILE A 772 15.81 -18.95 -4.61
CA ILE A 772 17.05 -18.33 -5.13
C ILE A 772 18.05 -18.12 -4.00
N LYS A 773 19.33 -18.36 -4.29
CA LYS A 773 20.46 -18.13 -3.39
C LYS A 773 20.61 -16.63 -3.05
N GLU A 774 20.82 -16.33 -1.77
CA GLU A 774 21.40 -15.04 -1.35
C GLU A 774 22.78 -14.88 -2.01
N LYS A 775 22.90 -14.01 -3.01
CA LYS A 775 24.19 -13.40 -3.34
C LYS A 775 24.26 -12.07 -2.61
N SER A 776 25.24 -11.91 -1.71
CA SER A 776 25.60 -10.60 -1.19
C SER A 776 25.97 -9.72 -2.38
N SER A 777 25.24 -8.63 -2.56
CA SER A 777 25.61 -7.57 -3.51
C SER A 777 26.89 -6.93 -2.98
N LYS A 778 28.05 -7.48 -3.34
CA LYS A 778 29.26 -6.68 -3.40
C LYS A 778 29.00 -5.60 -4.43
N THR A 779 29.07 -4.36 -3.97
CA THR A 779 29.22 -3.16 -4.79
C THR A 779 30.21 -3.41 -5.93
N GLU A 780 29.73 -3.34 -7.16
CA GLU A 780 30.52 -2.82 -8.26
C GLU A 780 30.05 -1.39 -8.51
N LYS A 781 31.05 -0.53 -8.73
CA LYS A 781 31.05 0.92 -8.47
C LYS A 781 30.02 1.73 -9.23
#